data_AF-A0AA39TY67-F1
#
_entry.id   AF-A0AA39TY67-F1
#
_cell.length_a   1.000
_cell.length_b   1.000
_cell.length_c   1.000
_cell.angle_alpha   90.00
_cell.angle_beta   90.00
_cell.angle_gamma   90.00
#
_symmetry.space_group_name_H-M   'P 1'
#
loop_
_entity.id
_entity.type
_entity.pdbx_description
1 polymer ?
#
loop_
_entity_poly.entity_id
_entity_poly.type
_entity_poly.pdbx_seq_one_letter_code
_entity_poly.pdbx_strand_id
1 'polypeptide(L)'
;MAPFSKPETVLKQAEGLISVGQSHAALQSLTEMFTSKRFRSTPITTLEPIMHRYIELCVEMRKGRTAKEGLMQYKNIAQNTSVQSIEAVITRFVQLADAKVRDAQEKAAVQVAVDVDDLEASETPESILLGAVSGDQSKDRTDRAVVTPWLKFVWEAYRTCLETLKNNARLETIYQQIAQQAFKFCLKHQRKVEFRRLCETLRLHLSNVAKYSHQPHSINLSDPDTLQHHLDTRFAQLNTSVELELWQEAFRSVEDIHNLLTMAKKAPRPAMMANYYEKLTKIFLVSGNALYHAAAWARYYALVTSIGGKSDEELSKLAGQVLVSALAVPVGRHTEEQDEVKGKLGRLTALLGLAKMPTRAGLLKDALSRDVLKISPPSVKSLYDMLEVTFDPLVLCSSIAPLFETLSSDPLYSSYLPLLHQALLSRLLSHLSEVYSSIKISHLLELVAPLKAAGVDGAYEPEQVESYVMGCARRGELNIRVDHLDGCIVFIDEGFTGISGEDTGYVPSEGAVQPSVSELVKKKLGNVALCLHNSLWVLEGSKKESLSKEEQQAKLQMLVTAVESERKALQLRRALVARRRELLSELSVRKEKEETSRLAEISRRRKEEDAKKEKESVRAKELERIAKERENIQKLEAEKYAKSLLTMGTIKADDIAKLDKFDTENLITMQVQQLEKEKKETAQRLRVILKRVDHLERAYRKEERPLLAQDYEQQQARDRETFNAIQLARKEAAKISHQEDLATKKRLSRMVSDYSARRDVLIAKKGEEFARKKDAAHRKIEEEKAKRRKAFLQAKEEERKHAEEAERIKREKEEEERRLEAERLAEEERLRAEAEAKAAAEEQAKREAEEKAAAVRKARDAEREAAMEQARLQQKREEEAEARRAARAAERNRGPPSISRANGTSDAWRRTTPTNSMPPTPTRAATVGAVPTRPESPSPAAGKYRPGGGLAAGGGWRAREEARLAAGTGSGTNTPRPASPAPAKEATQKDDDGFQTVSKPGCLASA
;
A
#
# COMPACT_ATOMS: atom_id res chain seq x y z
N MET A 1 22.15 -14.20 54.98
CA MET A 1 20.84 -14.62 54.47
C MET A 1 20.10 -15.34 55.58
N ALA A 2 18.87 -14.96 55.90
CA ALA A 2 18.08 -15.60 56.96
C ALA A 2 17.24 -16.77 56.39
N PRO A 3 16.95 -17.83 57.15
CA PRO A 3 16.14 -18.94 56.68
C PRO A 3 14.67 -18.53 56.48
N PHE A 4 14.09 -18.92 55.34
CA PHE A 4 12.79 -18.44 54.87
C PHE A 4 11.62 -18.79 55.81
N SER A 5 11.04 -17.75 56.41
CA SER A 5 9.89 -17.82 57.32
C SER A 5 8.54 -17.72 56.57
N LYS A 6 7.42 -17.72 57.31
CA LYS A 6 6.06 -17.59 56.73
C LYS A 6 5.85 -16.21 56.10
N PRO A 7 5.02 -16.05 55.04
CA PRO A 7 4.74 -14.74 54.42
C PRO A 7 4.30 -13.66 55.43
N GLU A 8 3.42 -14.03 56.36
CA GLU A 8 2.94 -13.19 57.48
C GLU A 8 4.09 -12.63 58.35
N THR A 9 5.15 -13.42 58.57
CA THR A 9 6.27 -12.99 59.42
C THR A 9 7.22 -12.06 58.67
N VAL A 10 7.30 -12.15 57.34
CA VAL A 10 8.01 -11.18 56.51
C VAL A 10 7.24 -9.85 56.45
N LEU A 11 5.90 -9.88 56.44
CA LEU A 11 5.08 -8.67 56.58
C LEU A 11 5.37 -7.96 57.92
N LYS A 12 5.33 -8.70 59.04
CA LYS A 12 5.68 -8.17 60.37
C LYS A 12 7.13 -7.67 60.46
N GLN A 13 8.07 -8.33 59.77
CA GLN A 13 9.45 -7.87 59.68
C GLN A 13 9.56 -6.56 58.88
N ALA A 14 8.83 -6.43 57.78
CA ALA A 14 8.76 -5.18 57.01
C ALA A 14 8.11 -4.05 57.84
N GLU A 15 7.03 -4.33 58.58
CA GLU A 15 6.41 -3.38 59.50
C GLU A 15 7.37 -2.90 60.60
N GLY A 16 8.12 -3.82 61.21
CA GLY A 16 9.18 -3.50 62.19
C GLY A 16 10.35 -2.71 61.61
N LEU A 17 10.70 -2.93 60.33
CA LEU A 17 11.70 -2.11 59.64
C LEU A 17 11.16 -0.70 59.32
N ILE A 18 9.86 -0.55 59.06
CA ILE A 18 9.21 0.75 58.80
C ILE A 18 9.11 1.57 60.09
N SER A 19 8.78 0.98 61.24
CA SER A 19 8.73 1.71 62.52
C SER A 19 10.11 2.19 62.98
N VAL A 20 11.19 1.55 62.54
CA VAL A 20 12.60 1.98 62.72
C VAL A 20 13.06 2.93 61.57
N GLY A 21 12.15 3.34 60.67
CA GLY A 21 12.43 4.26 59.56
C GLY A 21 13.19 3.66 58.38
N GLN A 22 13.50 2.36 58.39
CA GLN A 22 14.26 1.67 57.34
C GLN A 22 13.38 1.19 56.17
N SER A 23 12.55 2.08 55.62
CA SER A 23 11.62 1.80 54.53
C SER A 23 12.28 1.18 53.29
N HIS A 24 13.57 1.46 53.03
CA HIS A 24 14.33 0.81 51.96
C HIS A 24 14.53 -0.69 52.21
N ALA A 25 14.95 -1.07 53.43
CA ALA A 25 15.16 -2.46 53.82
C ALA A 25 13.83 -3.23 53.89
N ALA A 26 12.77 -2.59 54.37
CA ALA A 26 11.41 -3.13 54.34
C ALA A 26 10.96 -3.47 52.91
N LEU A 27 11.13 -2.53 51.97
CA LEU A 27 10.79 -2.75 50.56
C LEU A 27 11.64 -3.86 49.94
N GLN A 28 12.95 -3.90 50.21
CA GLN A 28 13.83 -4.97 49.71
C GLN A 28 13.42 -6.36 50.24
N SER A 29 13.10 -6.48 51.53
CA SER A 29 12.64 -7.74 52.13
C SER A 29 11.37 -8.27 51.46
N LEU A 30 10.45 -7.36 51.10
CA LEU A 30 9.25 -7.69 50.31
C LEU A 30 9.62 -8.06 48.86
N THR A 31 10.51 -7.33 48.18
CA THR A 31 11.01 -7.68 46.84
C THR A 31 11.63 -9.08 46.80
N GLU A 32 12.46 -9.43 47.79
CA GLU A 32 13.06 -10.77 47.90
C GLU A 32 11.98 -11.86 48.04
N MET A 33 10.89 -11.59 48.78
CA MET A 33 9.74 -12.52 48.85
C MET A 33 9.11 -12.74 47.47
N PHE A 34 8.83 -11.69 46.68
CA PHE A 34 8.19 -11.83 45.37
C PHE A 34 8.99 -12.71 44.40
N THR A 35 10.33 -12.64 44.47
CA THR A 35 11.20 -13.51 43.65
C THR A 35 11.24 -14.98 44.08
N SER A 36 10.75 -15.32 45.28
CA SER A 36 10.86 -16.66 45.85
C SER A 36 9.94 -17.68 45.18
N LYS A 37 10.44 -18.91 44.96
CA LYS A 37 9.63 -20.01 44.38
C LYS A 37 8.37 -20.33 45.20
N ARG A 38 8.40 -20.15 46.53
CA ARG A 38 7.24 -20.36 47.42
C ARG A 38 6.15 -19.28 47.29
N PHE A 39 6.47 -18.12 46.72
CA PHE A 39 5.49 -17.05 46.51
C PHE A 39 4.35 -17.50 45.58
N ARG A 40 4.67 -18.33 44.56
CA ARG A 40 3.70 -18.91 43.62
C ARG A 40 2.72 -19.92 44.23
N SER A 41 3.04 -20.49 45.38
CA SER A 41 2.23 -21.50 46.08
C SER A 41 1.57 -20.95 47.34
N THR A 42 1.62 -19.64 47.56
CA THR A 42 1.06 -18.97 48.75
C THR A 42 -0.39 -18.54 48.45
N PRO A 43 -1.36 -18.78 49.35
CA PRO A 43 -2.76 -18.43 49.10
C PRO A 43 -2.96 -16.92 48.99
N ILE A 44 -3.71 -16.49 47.98
CA ILE A 44 -3.81 -15.08 47.57
C ILE A 44 -4.39 -14.18 48.68
N THR A 45 -5.25 -14.72 49.54
CA THR A 45 -5.77 -14.02 50.74
C THR A 45 -4.67 -13.55 51.70
N THR A 46 -3.55 -14.26 51.80
CA THR A 46 -2.37 -13.83 52.57
C THR A 46 -1.42 -12.95 51.76
N LEU A 47 -1.56 -12.95 50.43
CA LEU A 47 -0.70 -12.28 49.46
C LEU A 47 -1.12 -10.84 49.20
N GLU A 48 -2.43 -10.58 49.25
CA GLU A 48 -3.03 -9.27 48.97
C GLU A 48 -2.64 -8.18 49.97
N PRO A 49 -2.67 -8.39 51.31
CA PRO A 49 -2.18 -7.39 52.27
C PRO A 49 -0.69 -7.09 52.10
N ILE A 50 0.11 -8.10 51.78
CA ILE A 50 1.55 -7.98 51.51
C ILE A 50 1.80 -7.13 50.26
N MET A 51 0.99 -7.34 49.21
CA MET A 51 1.04 -6.55 47.98
C MET A 51 0.60 -5.10 48.20
N HIS A 52 -0.48 -4.87 48.96
CA HIS A 52 -0.89 -3.52 49.36
C HIS A 52 0.24 -2.77 50.09
N ARG A 53 0.87 -3.40 51.09
CA ARG A 53 1.96 -2.75 51.86
C ARG A 53 3.23 -2.53 51.02
N TYR A 54 3.55 -3.44 50.11
CA TYR A 54 4.63 -3.27 49.14
C TYR A 54 4.41 -2.08 48.21
N ILE A 55 3.17 -1.90 47.72
CA ILE A 55 2.78 -0.80 46.83
C ILE A 55 2.83 0.54 47.55
N GLU A 56 2.36 0.61 48.81
CA GLU A 56 2.49 1.81 49.65
C GLU A 56 3.95 2.27 49.75
N LEU A 57 4.87 1.35 50.07
CA LEU A 57 6.31 1.67 50.10
C LEU A 57 6.86 2.08 48.73
N CYS A 58 6.43 1.44 47.63
CA CYS A 58 6.87 1.81 46.29
C CYS A 58 6.39 3.21 45.88
N VAL A 59 5.18 3.61 46.29
CA VAL A 59 4.63 4.95 46.08
C VAL A 59 5.39 5.99 46.91
N GLU A 60 5.59 5.75 48.21
CA GLU A 60 6.29 6.68 49.10
C GLU A 60 7.75 6.90 48.70
N MET A 61 8.45 5.83 48.29
CA MET A 61 9.82 5.92 47.77
C MET A 61 9.91 6.33 46.29
N ARG A 62 8.77 6.57 45.62
CA ARG A 62 8.66 6.85 44.16
C ARG A 62 9.35 5.81 43.26
N LYS A 63 9.48 4.56 43.71
CA LYS A 63 10.13 3.45 42.98
C LYS A 63 9.17 2.79 41.97
N GLY A 64 8.78 3.51 40.92
CA GLY A 64 7.81 3.03 39.92
C GLY A 64 8.22 1.73 39.23
N ARG A 65 9.53 1.52 38.99
CA ARG A 65 10.05 0.29 38.40
C ARG A 65 9.82 -0.96 39.27
N THR A 66 10.07 -0.89 40.58
CA THR A 66 9.87 -2.05 41.47
C THR A 66 8.38 -2.34 41.69
N ALA A 67 7.53 -1.31 41.67
CA ALA A 67 6.07 -1.49 41.61
C ALA A 67 5.66 -2.28 40.37
N LYS A 68 6.12 -1.89 39.18
CA LYS A 68 5.86 -2.60 37.91
C LYS A 68 6.33 -4.06 37.94
N GLU A 69 7.55 -4.31 38.41
CA GLU A 69 8.11 -5.66 38.47
C GLU A 69 7.34 -6.57 39.45
N GLY A 70 6.89 -6.04 40.60
CA GLY A 70 6.04 -6.75 41.55
C GLY A 70 4.60 -6.99 41.05
N LEU A 71 3.96 -5.96 40.48
CA LEU A 71 2.61 -6.06 39.88
C LEU A 71 2.54 -7.10 38.75
N MET A 72 3.57 -7.18 37.91
CA MET A 72 3.67 -8.20 36.86
C MET A 72 3.81 -9.62 37.43
N GLN A 73 4.58 -9.79 38.51
CA GLN A 73 4.72 -11.09 39.19
C GLN A 73 3.40 -11.50 39.86
N TYR A 74 2.72 -10.55 40.52
CA TYR A 74 1.41 -10.76 41.16
C TYR A 74 0.33 -11.14 40.16
N LYS A 75 0.20 -10.38 39.05
CA LYS A 75 -0.73 -10.70 37.96
C LYS A 75 -0.55 -12.14 37.49
N ASN A 76 0.69 -12.55 37.21
CA ASN A 76 0.98 -13.87 36.65
C ASN A 76 0.54 -15.04 37.56
N ILE A 77 0.43 -14.80 38.88
CA ILE A 77 -0.03 -15.79 39.87
C ILE A 77 -1.55 -15.70 40.06
N ALA A 78 -2.09 -14.48 40.25
CA ALA A 78 -3.49 -14.28 40.60
C ALA A 78 -4.47 -14.37 39.41
N GLN A 79 -4.02 -14.16 38.16
CA GLN A 79 -4.91 -14.02 36.98
C GLN A 79 -5.76 -15.26 36.65
N ASN A 80 -5.33 -16.44 37.11
CA ASN A 80 -6.10 -17.68 36.95
C ASN A 80 -7.13 -17.83 38.08
N THR A 81 -6.74 -17.52 39.32
CA THR A 81 -7.48 -17.84 40.54
C THR A 81 -8.46 -16.74 40.98
N SER A 82 -8.00 -15.48 41.09
CA SER A 82 -8.81 -14.38 41.65
C SER A 82 -8.47 -13.05 40.99
N VAL A 83 -9.31 -12.66 40.03
CA VAL A 83 -9.18 -11.42 39.25
C VAL A 83 -9.41 -10.18 40.11
N GLN A 84 -10.43 -10.21 40.97
CA GLN A 84 -10.82 -9.13 41.88
C GLN A 84 -9.66 -8.66 42.78
N SER A 85 -8.78 -9.59 43.19
CA SER A 85 -7.60 -9.28 44.02
C SER A 85 -6.55 -8.46 43.25
N ILE A 86 -6.38 -8.69 41.94
CA ILE A 86 -5.56 -7.83 41.06
C ILE A 86 -6.20 -6.45 40.94
N GLU A 87 -7.52 -6.40 40.84
CA GLU A 87 -8.31 -5.18 40.68
C GLU A 87 -8.25 -4.28 41.94
N ALA A 88 -8.41 -4.85 43.13
CA ALA A 88 -8.22 -4.15 44.41
C ALA A 88 -6.79 -3.58 44.52
N VAL A 89 -5.78 -4.41 44.29
CA VAL A 89 -4.35 -4.07 44.34
C VAL A 89 -3.99 -2.92 43.40
N ILE A 90 -4.48 -2.95 42.16
CA ILE A 90 -4.18 -1.91 41.17
C ILE A 90 -4.97 -0.63 41.43
N THR A 91 -6.23 -0.74 41.86
CA THR A 91 -7.03 0.43 42.26
C THR A 91 -6.39 1.15 43.44
N ARG A 92 -5.88 0.39 44.44
CA ARG A 92 -5.14 0.92 45.58
C ARG A 92 -3.84 1.62 45.15
N PHE A 93 -3.10 1.07 44.18
CA PHE A 93 -1.88 1.72 43.64
C PHE A 93 -2.18 3.10 43.04
N VAL A 94 -3.20 3.20 42.19
CA VAL A 94 -3.62 4.47 41.56
C VAL A 94 -4.08 5.47 42.63
N GLN A 95 -4.97 5.06 43.54
CA GLN A 95 -5.45 5.90 44.65
C GLN A 95 -4.31 6.47 45.51
N LEU A 96 -3.32 5.65 45.87
CA LEU A 96 -2.17 6.08 46.66
C LEU A 96 -1.30 7.08 45.90
N ALA A 97 -1.10 6.88 44.59
CA ALA A 97 -0.31 7.79 43.77
C ALA A 97 -1.02 9.15 43.58
N ASP A 98 -2.31 9.16 43.27
CA ASP A 98 -3.13 10.38 43.16
C ASP A 98 -3.23 11.12 44.51
N ALA A 99 -3.30 10.39 45.64
CA ALA A 99 -3.25 10.99 46.97
C ALA A 99 -1.92 11.74 47.22
N LYS A 100 -0.77 11.15 46.89
CA LYS A 100 0.53 11.85 47.03
C LYS A 100 0.67 13.06 46.09
N VAL A 101 -0.01 13.08 44.93
CA VAL A 101 -0.12 14.31 44.11
C VAL A 101 -0.92 15.38 44.84
N ARG A 102 -2.08 15.04 45.43
CA ARG A 102 -2.88 16.00 46.21
C ARG A 102 -2.08 16.55 47.40
N ASP A 103 -1.42 15.69 48.17
CA ASP A 103 -0.56 16.08 49.28
C ASP A 103 0.63 16.98 48.83
N ALA A 104 1.10 16.82 47.59
CA ALA A 104 2.14 17.67 46.99
C ALA A 104 1.59 19.02 46.50
N GLN A 105 0.36 19.05 45.96
CA GLN A 105 -0.33 20.29 45.60
C GLN A 105 -0.66 21.13 46.84
N GLU A 106 -1.10 20.49 47.93
CA GLU A 106 -1.33 21.16 49.22
C GLU A 106 -0.04 21.76 49.78
N LYS A 107 1.09 21.06 49.68
CA LYS A 107 2.42 21.59 50.08
C LYS A 107 2.90 22.73 49.20
N ALA A 108 2.74 22.62 47.88
CA ALA A 108 3.12 23.70 46.96
C ALA A 108 2.25 24.95 47.17
N ALA A 109 0.95 24.79 47.44
CA ALA A 109 0.06 25.90 47.78
C ALA A 109 0.46 26.59 49.09
N VAL A 110 0.86 25.83 50.12
CA VAL A 110 1.38 26.41 51.38
C VAL A 110 2.71 27.15 51.16
N GLN A 111 3.63 26.60 50.35
CA GLN A 111 4.88 27.29 50.04
C GLN A 111 4.63 28.58 49.25
N VAL A 112 3.79 28.54 48.22
CA VAL A 112 3.42 29.74 47.44
C VAL A 112 2.67 30.78 48.30
N ALA A 113 1.91 30.37 49.32
CA ALA A 113 1.30 31.32 50.25
C ALA A 113 2.36 32.02 51.12
N VAL A 114 3.33 31.27 51.65
CA VAL A 114 4.44 31.85 52.44
C VAL A 114 5.33 32.75 51.57
N ASP A 115 5.62 32.35 50.33
CA ASP A 115 6.37 33.15 49.35
C ASP A 115 5.59 34.41 48.87
N VAL A 116 4.31 34.56 49.24
CA VAL A 116 3.42 35.69 48.87
C VAL A 116 3.07 36.59 50.06
N ASP A 117 3.29 36.17 51.31
CA ASP A 117 3.25 37.09 52.46
C ASP A 117 4.48 38.03 52.50
N ASP A 118 5.58 37.70 51.83
CA ASP A 118 6.82 38.51 51.71
C ASP A 118 6.79 39.48 50.51
N LEU A 119 5.66 40.15 50.29
CA LEU A 119 5.42 40.98 49.11
C LEU A 119 6.37 42.18 48.97
N GLU A 120 6.87 42.74 50.08
CA GLU A 120 7.81 43.87 50.09
C GLU A 120 9.20 43.53 49.51
N ALA A 121 9.55 42.24 49.38
CA ALA A 121 10.81 41.78 48.78
C ALA A 121 10.66 41.20 47.36
N SER A 122 9.44 41.12 46.83
CA SER A 122 9.12 40.29 45.65
C SER A 122 9.79 40.72 44.33
N GLU A 123 10.12 42.00 44.15
CA GLU A 123 10.86 42.53 42.99
C GLU A 123 12.39 42.31 43.08
N THR A 124 12.83 41.12 43.46
CA THR A 124 14.25 40.77 43.35
C THR A 124 14.71 40.85 41.89
N PRO A 125 15.93 41.37 41.61
CA PRO A 125 16.43 41.48 40.23
C PRO A 125 16.56 40.11 39.56
N GLU A 126 16.78 39.03 40.32
CA GLU A 126 16.75 37.66 39.80
C GLU A 126 15.35 37.22 39.35
N SER A 127 14.29 37.59 40.08
CA SER A 127 12.91 37.33 39.68
C SER A 127 12.58 38.04 38.36
N ILE A 128 12.95 39.33 38.24
CA ILE A 128 12.74 40.15 37.05
C ILE A 128 13.54 39.60 35.85
N LEU A 129 14.83 39.28 36.02
CA LEU A 129 15.67 38.70 34.97
C LEU A 129 15.13 37.34 34.50
N LEU A 130 14.72 36.47 35.42
CA LEU A 130 14.12 35.18 35.07
C LEU A 130 12.76 35.35 34.39
N GLY A 131 11.95 36.35 34.79
CA GLY A 131 10.68 36.70 34.13
C GLY A 131 10.87 37.25 32.70
N ALA A 132 11.92 38.03 32.47
CA ALA A 132 12.29 38.54 31.15
C ALA A 132 12.81 37.45 30.20
N VAL A 133 13.46 36.40 30.73
CA VAL A 133 13.93 35.25 29.96
C VAL A 133 12.85 34.15 29.80
N SER A 134 11.93 34.04 30.75
CA SER A 134 10.87 33.03 30.77
C SER A 134 9.63 33.51 31.54
N GLY A 135 8.47 33.47 30.90
CA GLY A 135 7.18 33.82 31.52
C GLY A 135 6.70 32.89 32.65
N ASP A 136 7.49 31.88 33.04
CA ASP A 136 7.24 31.01 34.19
C ASP A 136 7.16 31.85 35.48
N GLN A 137 5.97 31.95 36.08
CA GLN A 137 5.73 32.66 37.34
C GLN A 137 6.42 31.97 38.52
N SER A 138 6.57 32.64 39.67
CA SER A 138 7.07 32.02 40.92
C SER A 138 6.32 30.72 41.25
N LYS A 139 4.99 30.75 41.15
CA LYS A 139 4.08 29.61 41.30
C LYS A 139 4.35 28.47 40.30
N ASP A 140 4.64 28.78 39.03
CA ASP A 140 4.96 27.73 38.05
C ASP A 140 6.29 27.05 38.39
N ARG A 141 7.25 27.79 38.96
CA ARG A 141 8.55 27.25 39.40
C ARG A 141 8.39 26.33 40.61
N THR A 142 7.58 26.69 41.60
CA THR A 142 7.29 25.82 42.77
C THR A 142 6.48 24.57 42.37
N ASP A 143 5.46 24.70 41.51
CA ASP A 143 4.72 23.55 40.95
C ASP A 143 5.62 22.66 40.06
N ARG A 144 6.62 23.23 39.38
CA ARG A 144 7.62 22.50 38.60
C ARG A 144 8.66 21.76 39.46
N ALA A 145 8.98 22.29 40.64
CA ALA A 145 9.88 21.66 41.61
C ALA A 145 9.19 20.58 42.46
N VAL A 146 7.99 20.87 42.98
CA VAL A 146 7.31 20.05 44.01
C VAL A 146 6.26 19.12 43.41
N VAL A 147 5.33 19.65 42.62
CA VAL A 147 4.16 18.89 42.12
C VAL A 147 4.49 18.06 40.89
N THR A 148 5.25 18.62 39.94
CA THR A 148 5.58 17.98 38.66
C THR A 148 6.30 16.61 38.78
N PRO A 149 7.23 16.38 39.74
CA PRO A 149 7.77 15.05 39.97
C PRO A 149 6.71 14.00 40.37
N TRP A 150 5.71 14.39 41.15
CA TRP A 150 4.59 13.50 41.52
C TRP A 150 3.62 13.30 40.36
N LEU A 151 3.34 14.32 39.54
CA LEU A 151 2.54 14.17 38.31
C LEU A 151 3.21 13.20 37.32
N LYS A 152 4.54 13.25 37.17
CA LYS A 152 5.30 12.27 36.37
C LYS A 152 5.16 10.86 36.95
N PHE A 153 5.30 10.71 38.27
CA PHE A 153 5.15 9.41 38.95
C PHE A 153 3.73 8.83 38.79
N VAL A 154 2.68 9.65 38.94
CA VAL A 154 1.28 9.23 38.71
C VAL A 154 1.05 8.82 37.26
N TRP A 155 1.56 9.58 36.29
CA TRP A 155 1.53 9.18 34.88
C TRP A 155 2.24 7.83 34.64
N GLU A 156 3.40 7.61 35.26
CA GLU A 156 4.12 6.33 35.19
C GLU A 156 3.39 5.18 35.91
N ALA A 157 2.63 5.47 36.97
CA ALA A 157 1.73 4.52 37.63
C ALA A 157 0.56 4.13 36.70
N TYR A 158 -0.20 5.09 36.17
CA TYR A 158 -1.26 4.86 35.18
C TYR A 158 -0.76 4.05 33.99
N ARG A 159 0.40 4.43 33.43
CA ARG A 159 1.06 3.68 32.35
C ARG A 159 1.43 2.25 32.76
N THR A 160 1.96 2.07 33.97
CA THR A 160 2.31 0.75 34.51
C THR A 160 1.08 -0.14 34.64
N CYS A 161 -0.02 0.37 35.20
CA CYS A 161 -1.30 -0.35 35.30
C CYS A 161 -1.78 -0.82 33.92
N LEU A 162 -1.80 0.06 32.91
CA LEU A 162 -2.20 -0.28 31.55
C LEU A 162 -1.25 -1.29 30.88
N GLU A 163 0.07 -1.17 31.11
CA GLU A 163 1.04 -2.14 30.59
C GLU A 163 0.94 -3.51 31.27
N THR A 164 0.53 -3.58 32.54
CA THR A 164 0.26 -4.81 33.28
C THR A 164 -1.06 -5.45 32.84
N LEU A 165 -2.15 -4.67 32.72
CA LEU A 165 -3.50 -5.20 32.50
C LEU A 165 -3.80 -5.63 31.05
N LYS A 166 -3.07 -5.08 30.06
CA LYS A 166 -3.33 -5.32 28.62
C LYS A 166 -3.49 -6.79 28.21
N ASN A 167 -4.23 -6.97 27.11
CA ASN A 167 -4.41 -8.21 26.35
C ASN A 167 -4.99 -9.41 27.14
N ASN A 168 -5.72 -9.17 28.25
CA ASN A 168 -6.41 -10.23 28.99
C ASN A 168 -7.89 -9.87 29.18
N ALA A 169 -8.80 -10.68 28.62
CA ALA A 169 -10.24 -10.47 28.65
C ALA A 169 -10.82 -10.41 30.07
N ARG A 170 -10.25 -11.13 31.04
CA ARG A 170 -10.72 -11.10 32.44
C ARG A 170 -10.42 -9.77 33.13
N LEU A 171 -9.43 -9.03 32.63
CA LEU A 171 -8.91 -7.79 33.21
C LEU A 171 -9.29 -6.55 32.37
N GLU A 172 -10.15 -6.73 31.37
CA GLU A 172 -10.49 -5.68 30.41
C GLU A 172 -11.26 -4.53 31.07
N THR A 173 -12.31 -4.81 31.86
CA THR A 173 -13.16 -3.78 32.48
C THR A 173 -12.34 -2.75 33.27
N ILE A 174 -11.41 -3.21 34.12
CA ILE A 174 -10.53 -2.32 34.89
C ILE A 174 -9.45 -1.65 34.03
N TYR A 175 -8.94 -2.30 32.98
CA TYR A 175 -8.06 -1.65 32.00
C TYR A 175 -8.73 -0.44 31.35
N GLN A 176 -10.01 -0.57 30.96
CA GLN A 176 -10.81 0.49 30.33
C GLN A 176 -11.11 1.61 31.36
N GLN A 177 -11.50 1.27 32.58
CA GLN A 177 -11.70 2.24 33.68
C GLN A 177 -10.42 3.05 33.96
N ILE A 178 -9.26 2.40 34.04
CA ILE A 178 -7.96 3.06 34.30
C ILE A 178 -7.54 3.93 33.12
N ALA A 179 -7.84 3.55 31.88
CA ALA A 179 -7.64 4.42 30.72
C ALA A 179 -8.51 5.68 30.82
N GLN A 180 -9.77 5.55 31.24
CA GLN A 180 -10.68 6.69 31.45
C GLN A 180 -10.26 7.58 32.64
N GLN A 181 -9.73 7.01 33.73
CA GLN A 181 -9.11 7.76 34.81
C GLN A 181 -7.86 8.51 34.34
N ALA A 182 -6.98 7.87 33.55
CA ALA A 182 -5.79 8.49 32.98
C ALA A 182 -6.13 9.66 32.02
N PHE A 183 -7.23 9.59 31.27
CA PHE A 183 -7.75 10.73 30.50
C PHE A 183 -8.20 11.88 31.42
N LYS A 184 -8.95 11.60 32.49
CA LYS A 184 -9.36 12.61 33.48
C LYS A 184 -8.17 13.25 34.19
N PHE A 185 -7.13 12.49 34.52
CA PHE A 185 -5.85 13.00 35.03
C PHE A 185 -5.19 13.95 34.01
N CYS A 186 -5.09 13.54 32.74
CA CYS A 186 -4.50 14.37 31.69
C CYS A 186 -5.28 15.67 31.47
N LEU A 187 -6.61 15.64 31.56
CA LEU A 187 -7.49 16.80 31.48
C LEU A 187 -7.27 17.75 32.68
N LYS A 188 -7.42 17.23 33.91
CA LYS A 188 -7.33 17.98 35.17
C LYS A 188 -5.99 18.72 35.32
N HIS A 189 -4.90 18.13 34.83
CA HIS A 189 -3.55 18.68 34.93
C HIS A 189 -2.98 19.17 33.58
N GLN A 190 -3.84 19.37 32.56
CA GLN A 190 -3.50 19.90 31.21
C GLN A 190 -2.28 19.23 30.54
N ARG A 191 -2.11 17.92 30.75
CA ARG A 191 -0.92 17.14 30.35
C ARG A 191 -0.98 16.72 28.87
N LYS A 192 -0.96 17.70 27.96
CA LYS A 192 -1.08 17.55 26.50
C LYS A 192 0.04 16.69 25.85
N VAL A 193 1.14 16.36 26.56
CA VAL A 193 2.20 15.46 26.08
C VAL A 193 1.93 14.01 26.49
N GLU A 194 1.64 13.79 27.77
CA GLU A 194 1.26 12.50 28.32
C GLU A 194 -0.02 11.96 27.66
N PHE A 195 -1.01 12.82 27.40
CA PHE A 195 -2.24 12.46 26.69
C PHE A 195 -1.99 11.83 25.31
N ARG A 196 -1.12 12.43 24.48
CA ARG A 196 -0.76 11.86 23.17
C ARG A 196 -0.03 10.53 23.30
N ARG A 197 0.85 10.39 24.30
CA ARG A 197 1.53 9.11 24.62
C ARG A 197 0.54 8.04 25.08
N LEU A 198 -0.51 8.41 25.83
CA LEU A 198 -1.59 7.52 26.24
C LEU A 198 -2.37 7.02 25.02
N CYS A 199 -2.86 7.92 24.16
CA CYS A 199 -3.60 7.58 22.95
C CYS A 199 -2.82 6.58 22.07
N GLU A 200 -1.53 6.84 21.83
CA GLU A 200 -0.68 5.95 21.04
C GLU A 200 -0.41 4.59 21.72
N THR A 201 -0.27 4.57 23.05
CA THR A 201 -0.19 3.32 23.82
C THR A 201 -1.48 2.49 23.66
N LEU A 202 -2.65 3.14 23.70
CA LEU A 202 -3.94 2.46 23.52
C LEU A 202 -4.18 2.00 22.07
N ARG A 203 -3.58 2.66 21.06
CA ARG A 203 -3.56 2.16 19.67
C ARG A 203 -2.68 0.93 19.54
N LEU A 204 -1.46 0.99 20.08
CA LEU A 204 -0.53 -0.14 20.09
C LEU A 204 -1.17 -1.36 20.76
N HIS A 205 -1.82 -1.18 21.92
CA HIS A 205 -2.54 -2.25 22.61
C HIS A 205 -3.70 -2.82 21.78
N LEU A 206 -4.55 -1.97 21.16
CA LEU A 206 -5.61 -2.45 20.27
C LEU A 206 -5.06 -3.21 19.05
N SER A 207 -3.97 -2.76 18.45
CA SER A 207 -3.29 -3.48 17.35
C SER A 207 -2.75 -4.85 17.77
N ASN A 208 -2.46 -5.03 19.06
CA ASN A 208 -1.95 -6.28 19.61
C ASN A 208 -3.08 -7.26 19.96
N VAL A 209 -4.29 -6.80 20.26
CA VAL A 209 -5.47 -7.67 20.42
C VAL A 209 -5.68 -8.53 19.17
N ALA A 210 -5.66 -7.89 17.99
CA ALA A 210 -5.78 -8.61 16.71
C ALA A 210 -4.65 -9.64 16.49
N LYS A 211 -3.40 -9.32 16.83
CA LYS A 211 -2.24 -10.20 16.66
C LYS A 211 -2.25 -11.41 17.60
N TYR A 212 -2.75 -11.24 18.83
CA TYR A 212 -2.70 -12.25 19.89
C TYR A 212 -4.05 -12.93 20.17
N SER A 213 -5.02 -12.82 19.26
CA SER A 213 -6.36 -13.44 19.35
C SER A 213 -6.37 -14.99 19.45
N HIS A 214 -5.21 -15.64 19.35
CA HIS A 214 -5.04 -17.09 19.52
C HIS A 214 -4.60 -17.50 20.94
N GLN A 215 -4.32 -16.54 21.83
CA GLN A 215 -3.82 -16.82 23.18
C GLN A 215 -4.96 -17.14 24.17
N PRO A 216 -4.72 -18.00 25.18
CA PRO A 216 -5.69 -18.19 26.25
C PRO A 216 -5.97 -16.85 26.96
N HIS A 217 -7.25 -16.57 27.20
CA HIS A 217 -7.74 -15.29 27.73
C HIS A 217 -7.50 -14.04 26.83
N SER A 218 -7.24 -14.21 25.53
CA SER A 218 -7.20 -13.09 24.58
C SER A 218 -8.55 -12.35 24.51
N ILE A 219 -8.51 -11.03 24.30
CA ILE A 219 -9.70 -10.17 24.12
C ILE A 219 -10.34 -10.46 22.75
N ASN A 220 -11.66 -10.66 22.71
CA ASN A 220 -12.40 -11.02 21.50
C ASN A 220 -13.31 -9.87 21.03
N LEU A 221 -12.85 -9.08 20.05
CA LEU A 221 -13.61 -7.95 19.48
C LEU A 221 -14.89 -8.36 18.70
N SER A 222 -15.19 -9.67 18.57
CA SER A 222 -16.52 -10.12 18.10
C SER A 222 -17.60 -10.10 19.18
N ASP A 223 -17.22 -9.98 20.45
CA ASP A 223 -18.14 -9.86 21.59
C ASP A 223 -18.67 -8.42 21.71
N PRO A 224 -20.00 -8.21 21.81
CA PRO A 224 -20.58 -6.87 21.76
C PRO A 224 -20.26 -6.02 23.00
N ASP A 225 -20.08 -6.63 24.18
CA ASP A 225 -19.87 -5.89 25.42
C ASP A 225 -18.40 -5.47 25.56
N THR A 226 -17.46 -6.39 25.26
CA THR A 226 -16.04 -6.11 24.98
C THR A 226 -15.88 -4.92 24.02
N LEU A 227 -16.60 -4.96 22.88
CA LEU A 227 -16.52 -3.91 21.88
C LEU A 227 -17.12 -2.58 22.37
N GLN A 228 -18.20 -2.62 23.16
CA GLN A 228 -18.78 -1.42 23.76
C GLN A 228 -17.82 -0.76 24.75
N HIS A 229 -17.13 -1.50 25.62
CA HIS A 229 -16.15 -0.92 26.55
C HIS A 229 -14.96 -0.25 25.82
N HIS A 230 -14.52 -0.86 24.72
CA HIS A 230 -13.52 -0.27 23.82
C HIS A 230 -14.03 1.02 23.16
N LEU A 231 -15.29 1.05 22.69
CA LEU A 231 -15.91 2.24 22.12
C LEU A 231 -16.08 3.35 23.16
N ASP A 232 -16.61 3.06 24.35
CA ASP A 232 -16.82 4.03 25.43
C ASP A 232 -15.51 4.72 25.83
N THR A 233 -14.43 3.95 25.91
CA THR A 233 -13.08 4.47 26.19
C THR A 233 -12.54 5.33 25.04
N ARG A 234 -12.86 5.00 23.79
CA ARG A 234 -12.52 5.85 22.62
C ARG A 234 -13.37 7.12 22.53
N PHE A 235 -14.63 7.09 22.96
CA PHE A 235 -15.44 8.30 23.09
C PHE A 235 -14.92 9.20 24.22
N ALA A 236 -14.47 8.64 25.35
CA ALA A 236 -13.77 9.40 26.38
C ALA A 236 -12.46 10.03 25.87
N GLN A 237 -11.69 9.30 25.05
CA GLN A 237 -10.50 9.81 24.35
C GLN A 237 -10.85 10.97 23.41
N LEU A 238 -11.93 10.87 22.64
CA LEU A 238 -12.39 11.93 21.73
C LEU A 238 -12.81 13.20 22.50
N ASN A 239 -13.62 13.04 23.55
CA ASN A 239 -14.10 14.16 24.36
C ASN A 239 -12.93 14.94 24.97
N THR A 240 -12.01 14.23 25.64
CA THR A 240 -10.82 14.84 26.23
C THR A 240 -9.81 15.35 25.20
N SER A 241 -9.76 14.80 23.98
CA SER A 241 -8.97 15.39 22.89
C SER A 241 -9.50 16.75 22.46
N VAL A 242 -10.83 16.92 22.39
CA VAL A 242 -11.50 18.18 22.04
C VAL A 242 -11.37 19.19 23.18
N GLU A 243 -11.55 18.76 24.43
CA GLU A 243 -11.42 19.61 25.64
C GLU A 243 -9.96 20.03 25.93
N LEU A 244 -8.97 19.30 25.42
CA LEU A 244 -7.56 19.70 25.39
C LEU A 244 -7.17 20.45 24.10
N GLU A 245 -8.10 20.70 23.18
CA GLU A 245 -7.89 21.34 21.87
C GLU A 245 -6.83 20.65 20.98
N LEU A 246 -6.66 19.34 21.18
CA LEU A 246 -5.71 18.52 20.44
C LEU A 246 -6.36 18.01 19.14
N TRP A 247 -6.74 18.93 18.26
CA TRP A 247 -7.54 18.66 17.05
C TRP A 247 -6.99 17.53 16.16
N GLN A 248 -5.66 17.42 16.01
CA GLN A 248 -5.02 16.31 15.29
C GLN A 248 -5.19 14.94 15.98
N GLU A 249 -5.19 14.91 17.31
CA GLU A 249 -5.40 13.69 18.10
C GLU A 249 -6.90 13.34 18.18
N ALA A 250 -7.77 14.35 18.25
CA ALA A 250 -9.22 14.18 18.14
C ALA A 250 -9.59 13.54 16.80
N PHE A 251 -8.99 13.99 15.69
CA PHE A 251 -9.20 13.41 14.37
C PHE A 251 -8.71 11.95 14.28
N ARG A 252 -7.53 11.63 14.84
CA ARG A 252 -7.08 10.22 14.94
C ARG A 252 -7.99 9.37 15.84
N SER A 253 -8.55 9.95 16.89
CA SER A 253 -9.52 9.26 17.76
C SER A 253 -10.85 8.99 17.03
N VAL A 254 -11.29 9.89 16.15
CA VAL A 254 -12.42 9.67 15.23
C VAL A 254 -12.14 8.49 14.30
N GLU A 255 -10.92 8.39 13.74
CA GLU A 255 -10.50 7.24 12.93
C GLU A 255 -10.49 5.94 13.74
N ASP A 256 -9.97 5.96 14.98
CA ASP A 256 -9.98 4.81 15.89
C ASP A 256 -11.42 4.34 16.20
N ILE A 257 -12.36 5.27 16.42
CA ILE A 257 -13.79 4.99 16.62
C ILE A 257 -14.39 4.37 15.37
N HIS A 258 -14.20 4.99 14.19
CA HIS A 258 -14.76 4.49 12.93
C HIS A 258 -14.24 3.07 12.61
N ASN A 259 -12.96 2.81 12.85
CA ASN A 259 -12.38 1.47 12.69
C ASN A 259 -13.08 0.43 13.60
N LEU A 260 -13.36 0.75 14.87
CA LEU A 260 -14.14 -0.13 15.75
C LEU A 260 -15.61 -0.28 15.30
N LEU A 261 -16.24 0.79 14.81
CA LEU A 261 -17.61 0.76 14.29
C LEU A 261 -17.76 -0.10 13.02
N THR A 262 -16.75 -0.13 12.13
CA THR A 262 -16.75 -1.04 10.97
C THR A 262 -16.49 -2.50 11.34
N MET A 263 -15.86 -2.78 12.49
CA MET A 263 -15.76 -4.13 13.07
C MET A 263 -17.05 -4.55 13.80
N ALA A 264 -17.90 -3.59 14.19
CA ALA A 264 -19.11 -3.84 14.96
C ALA A 264 -20.21 -4.53 14.13
N LYS A 265 -20.63 -5.72 14.56
CA LYS A 265 -21.78 -6.45 13.99
C LYS A 265 -23.13 -5.94 14.52
N LYS A 266 -23.12 -5.17 15.61
CA LYS A 266 -24.29 -4.62 16.30
C LYS A 266 -24.16 -3.10 16.33
N ALA A 267 -25.25 -2.38 16.09
CA ALA A 267 -25.24 -0.92 16.15
C ALA A 267 -24.86 -0.42 17.56
N PRO A 268 -24.04 0.63 17.68
CA PRO A 268 -23.69 1.26 18.97
C PRO A 268 -24.90 1.96 19.60
N ARG A 269 -24.81 2.27 20.89
CA ARG A 269 -25.84 3.03 21.62
C ARG A 269 -26.07 4.41 20.97
N PRO A 270 -27.31 4.78 20.56
CA PRO A 270 -27.59 6.05 19.87
C PRO A 270 -27.07 7.30 20.58
N ALA A 271 -27.20 7.39 21.91
CA ALA A 271 -26.70 8.53 22.69
C ALA A 271 -25.17 8.75 22.55
N MET A 272 -24.37 7.67 22.44
CA MET A 272 -22.92 7.79 22.22
C MET A 272 -22.61 8.29 20.81
N MET A 273 -23.39 7.85 19.82
CA MET A 273 -23.28 8.35 18.45
C MET A 273 -23.75 9.80 18.30
N ALA A 274 -24.68 10.27 19.14
CA ALA A 274 -25.07 11.69 19.18
C ALA A 274 -23.89 12.55 19.68
N ASN A 275 -23.25 12.16 20.78
CA ASN A 275 -22.04 12.82 21.28
C ASN A 275 -20.91 12.80 20.22
N TYR A 276 -20.69 11.66 19.55
CA TYR A 276 -19.75 11.55 18.43
C TYR A 276 -19.98 12.59 17.32
N TYR A 277 -21.21 12.70 16.80
CA TYR A 277 -21.51 13.68 15.76
C TYR A 277 -21.44 15.14 16.28
N GLU A 278 -21.76 15.40 17.56
CA GLU A 278 -21.58 16.72 18.20
C GLU A 278 -20.11 17.12 18.35
N LYS A 279 -19.22 16.19 18.68
CA LYS A 279 -17.77 16.47 18.67
C LYS A 279 -17.24 16.62 17.24
N LEU A 280 -17.80 15.88 16.27
CA LEU A 280 -17.44 16.04 14.85
C LEU A 280 -17.82 17.40 14.27
N THR A 281 -18.96 17.99 14.60
CA THR A 281 -19.29 19.34 14.13
C THR A 281 -18.22 20.33 14.60
N LYS A 282 -17.84 20.29 15.89
CA LYS A 282 -16.78 21.13 16.47
C LYS A 282 -15.43 20.92 15.76
N ILE A 283 -15.00 19.68 15.51
CA ILE A 283 -13.75 19.36 14.79
C ILE A 283 -13.78 19.83 13.32
N PHE A 284 -14.90 19.67 12.61
CA PHE A 284 -15.00 20.11 11.22
C PHE A 284 -15.09 21.64 11.06
N LEU A 285 -15.66 22.34 12.04
CA LEU A 285 -15.66 23.81 12.06
C LEU A 285 -14.22 24.35 12.22
N VAL A 286 -13.48 23.87 13.24
CA VAL A 286 -12.11 24.32 13.51
C VAL A 286 -11.13 23.93 12.39
N SER A 287 -11.38 22.83 11.66
CA SER A 287 -10.59 22.48 10.48
C SER A 287 -10.98 23.23 9.20
N GLY A 288 -11.93 24.18 9.25
CA GLY A 288 -12.39 24.97 8.10
C GLY A 288 -13.29 24.22 7.11
N ASN A 289 -13.68 22.99 7.42
CA ASN A 289 -14.41 22.08 6.53
C ASN A 289 -15.94 22.24 6.66
N ALA A 290 -16.45 23.44 6.32
CA ALA A 290 -17.88 23.79 6.45
C ALA A 290 -18.85 22.75 5.86
N LEU A 291 -18.51 22.16 4.71
CA LEU A 291 -19.32 21.12 4.04
C LEU A 291 -19.48 19.84 4.89
N TYR A 292 -18.40 19.37 5.52
CA TYR A 292 -18.44 18.19 6.41
C TYR A 292 -19.00 18.53 7.79
N HIS A 293 -18.86 19.78 8.23
CA HIS A 293 -19.51 20.30 9.42
C HIS A 293 -21.04 20.30 9.29
N ALA A 294 -21.58 20.82 8.18
CA ALA A 294 -23.01 20.75 7.88
C ALA A 294 -23.51 19.30 7.74
N ALA A 295 -22.73 18.42 7.10
CA ALA A 295 -23.03 17.00 7.05
C ALA A 295 -23.05 16.33 8.43
N ALA A 296 -22.15 16.72 9.34
CA ALA A 296 -22.15 16.24 10.73
C ALA A 296 -23.40 16.71 11.50
N TRP A 297 -23.85 17.95 11.28
CA TRP A 297 -25.10 18.47 11.87
C TRP A 297 -26.33 17.72 11.35
N ALA A 298 -26.43 17.46 10.04
CA ALA A 298 -27.54 16.67 9.48
C ALA A 298 -27.59 15.25 10.07
N ARG A 299 -26.43 14.62 10.29
CA ARG A 299 -26.31 13.30 10.95
C ARG A 299 -26.64 13.34 12.44
N TYR A 300 -26.23 14.40 13.14
CA TYR A 300 -26.59 14.63 14.55
C TYR A 300 -28.10 14.83 14.72
N TYR A 301 -28.71 15.70 13.91
CA TYR A 301 -30.14 15.97 13.93
C TYR A 301 -30.96 14.71 13.66
N ALA A 302 -30.68 14.01 12.55
CA ALA A 302 -31.38 12.78 12.20
C ALA A 302 -31.34 11.71 13.31
N LEU A 303 -30.22 11.64 14.05
CA LEU A 303 -30.06 10.74 15.18
C LEU A 303 -30.82 11.23 16.41
N VAL A 304 -30.74 12.52 16.76
CA VAL A 304 -31.48 13.13 17.87
C VAL A 304 -32.99 13.00 17.67
N THR A 305 -33.51 13.26 16.47
CA THR A 305 -34.94 13.06 16.14
C THR A 305 -35.36 11.59 16.25
N SER A 306 -34.45 10.64 16.03
CA SER A 306 -34.73 9.20 16.19
C SER A 306 -34.67 8.70 17.64
N ILE A 307 -34.03 9.46 18.53
CA ILE A 307 -33.97 9.17 19.98
C ILE A 307 -35.19 9.79 20.69
N GLY A 308 -35.61 10.98 20.27
CA GLY A 308 -36.66 11.75 20.93
C GLY A 308 -36.21 12.35 22.27
N GLY A 309 -37.17 12.86 23.05
CA GLY A 309 -36.94 13.34 24.42
C GLY A 309 -36.32 14.75 24.57
N LYS A 310 -36.19 15.51 23.47
CA LYS A 310 -35.91 16.95 23.51
C LYS A 310 -37.19 17.78 23.42
N SER A 311 -37.16 19.01 23.90
CA SER A 311 -38.25 19.99 23.74
C SER A 311 -38.32 20.53 22.31
N ASP A 312 -39.50 21.02 21.91
CA ASP A 312 -39.70 21.63 20.60
C ASP A 312 -38.84 22.89 20.39
N GLU A 313 -38.53 23.63 21.46
CA GLU A 313 -37.57 24.73 21.43
C GLU A 313 -36.13 24.28 21.12
N GLU A 314 -35.66 23.21 21.76
CA GLU A 314 -34.35 22.63 21.48
C GLU A 314 -34.29 22.09 20.05
N LEU A 315 -35.35 21.43 19.59
CA LEU A 315 -35.46 20.94 18.22
C LEU A 315 -35.50 22.10 17.20
N SER A 316 -36.16 23.21 17.52
CA SER A 316 -36.16 24.42 16.68
C SER A 316 -34.77 25.06 16.58
N LYS A 317 -34.08 25.26 17.73
CA LYS A 317 -32.70 25.81 17.77
C LYS A 317 -31.73 24.91 16.99
N LEU A 318 -31.82 23.59 17.16
CA LEU A 318 -31.02 22.58 16.45
C LEU A 318 -31.34 22.58 14.94
N ALA A 319 -32.61 22.60 14.54
CA ALA A 319 -33.02 22.72 13.14
C ALA A 319 -32.48 24.01 12.49
N GLY A 320 -32.50 25.13 13.23
CA GLY A 320 -31.83 26.37 12.86
C GLY A 320 -30.33 26.18 12.63
N GLN A 321 -29.61 25.50 13.52
CA GLN A 321 -28.17 25.20 13.34
C GLN A 321 -27.88 24.31 12.12
N VAL A 322 -28.72 23.29 11.85
CA VAL A 322 -28.59 22.46 10.63
C VAL A 322 -28.75 23.31 9.38
N LEU A 323 -29.76 24.18 9.34
CA LEU A 323 -30.06 25.01 8.18
C LEU A 323 -29.04 26.13 7.97
N VAL A 324 -28.66 26.86 9.03
CA VAL A 324 -27.59 27.88 8.98
C VAL A 324 -26.26 27.26 8.56
N SER A 325 -25.86 26.10 9.13
CA SER A 325 -24.60 25.47 8.77
C SER A 325 -24.57 24.97 7.32
N ALA A 326 -25.71 24.53 6.76
CA ALA A 326 -25.83 24.17 5.35
C ALA A 326 -25.81 25.39 4.41
N LEU A 327 -26.50 26.48 4.77
CA LEU A 327 -26.49 27.75 4.02
C LEU A 327 -25.09 28.38 4.00
N ALA A 328 -24.40 28.35 5.13
CA ALA A 328 -23.05 28.87 5.33
C ALA A 328 -21.95 28.06 4.63
N VAL A 329 -22.25 26.91 4.00
CA VAL A 329 -21.28 26.27 3.11
C VAL A 329 -21.05 27.19 1.90
N PRO A 330 -19.83 27.70 1.64
CA PRO A 330 -19.59 28.57 0.49
C PRO A 330 -19.88 27.80 -0.80
N VAL A 331 -20.70 28.39 -1.68
CA VAL A 331 -20.89 27.86 -3.04
C VAL A 331 -19.57 27.96 -3.81
N GLY A 332 -19.39 27.10 -4.82
CA GLY A 332 -18.28 27.22 -5.76
C GLY A 332 -16.89 26.81 -5.27
N ARG A 333 -16.71 26.47 -3.98
CA ARG A 333 -15.42 26.04 -3.39
C ARG A 333 -14.97 24.63 -3.81
N HIS A 334 -14.94 24.36 -5.13
CA HIS A 334 -14.20 23.26 -5.73
C HIS A 334 -12.73 23.41 -5.33
N THR A 335 -12.20 22.43 -4.59
CA THR A 335 -10.78 22.40 -4.29
C THR A 335 -10.07 21.89 -5.54
N GLU A 336 -9.14 22.69 -6.10
CA GLU A 336 -8.38 22.38 -7.32
C GLU A 336 -7.96 20.89 -7.33
N GLU A 337 -8.35 20.13 -8.37
CA GLU A 337 -8.42 18.66 -8.32
C GLU A 337 -7.05 17.94 -8.39
N GLN A 338 -6.21 18.13 -7.40
CA GLN A 338 -5.09 17.22 -7.13
C GLN A 338 -5.64 15.92 -6.54
N ASP A 339 -5.35 14.77 -7.16
CA ASP A 339 -5.98 13.49 -6.77
C ASP A 339 -5.69 13.05 -5.31
N GLU A 340 -4.60 13.54 -4.70
CA GLU A 340 -4.38 13.37 -3.26
C GLU A 340 -5.52 13.93 -2.39
N VAL A 341 -6.15 15.03 -2.83
CA VAL A 341 -7.24 15.69 -2.11
C VAL A 341 -8.50 14.82 -2.17
N LYS A 342 -8.80 14.19 -3.33
CA LYS A 342 -9.90 13.24 -3.47
C LYS A 342 -9.76 12.05 -2.49
N GLY A 343 -8.54 11.56 -2.27
CA GLY A 343 -8.26 10.54 -1.24
C GLY A 343 -8.55 11.02 0.19
N LYS A 344 -8.15 12.26 0.52
CA LYS A 344 -8.39 12.88 1.84
C LYS A 344 -9.90 13.12 2.08
N LEU A 345 -10.62 13.63 1.08
CA LEU A 345 -12.08 13.84 1.09
C LEU A 345 -12.86 12.51 1.17
N GLY A 346 -12.44 11.48 0.44
CA GLY A 346 -13.02 10.13 0.53
C GLY A 346 -12.93 9.56 1.95
N ARG A 347 -11.78 9.76 2.63
CA ARG A 347 -11.59 9.37 4.03
C ARG A 347 -12.52 10.12 4.98
N LEU A 348 -12.64 11.44 4.86
CA LEU A 348 -13.58 12.27 5.64
C LEU A 348 -15.04 11.82 5.48
N THR A 349 -15.41 11.51 4.24
CA THR A 349 -16.75 11.01 3.86
C THR A 349 -17.08 9.68 4.56
N ALA A 350 -16.11 8.75 4.61
CA ALA A 350 -16.27 7.48 5.30
C ALA A 350 -16.46 7.64 6.82
N LEU A 351 -15.70 8.55 7.48
CA LEU A 351 -15.78 8.78 8.93
C LEU A 351 -17.18 9.22 9.42
N LEU A 352 -17.95 9.90 8.56
CA LEU A 352 -19.35 10.28 8.81
C LEU A 352 -20.37 9.14 8.55
N GLY A 353 -19.93 8.03 7.95
CA GLY A 353 -20.79 6.94 7.49
C GLY A 353 -21.53 7.24 6.19
N LEU A 354 -20.96 8.09 5.32
CA LEU A 354 -21.52 8.41 4.00
C LEU A 354 -20.84 7.60 2.90
N ALA A 355 -21.60 7.17 1.89
CA ALA A 355 -21.09 6.39 0.75
C ALA A 355 -20.63 7.24 -0.45
N LYS A 356 -21.05 8.51 -0.50
CA LYS A 356 -20.65 9.52 -1.49
C LYS A 356 -20.35 10.82 -0.77
N MET A 357 -19.45 11.62 -1.34
CA MET A 357 -19.10 12.94 -0.80
C MET A 357 -20.38 13.81 -0.71
N PRO A 358 -20.67 14.46 0.42
CA PRO A 358 -21.82 15.36 0.52
C PRO A 358 -21.64 16.57 -0.40
N THR A 359 -22.74 17.15 -0.87
CA THR A 359 -22.76 18.41 -1.63
C THR A 359 -23.71 19.39 -0.96
N ARG A 360 -23.49 20.70 -1.10
CA ARG A 360 -24.35 21.74 -0.50
C ARG A 360 -25.82 21.55 -0.89
N ALA A 361 -26.10 21.39 -2.18
CA ALA A 361 -27.44 21.12 -2.70
C ALA A 361 -28.02 19.79 -2.16
N GLY A 362 -27.20 18.76 -1.98
CA GLY A 362 -27.62 17.49 -1.37
C GLY A 362 -28.00 17.62 0.10
N LEU A 363 -27.24 18.41 0.88
CA LEU A 363 -27.53 18.68 2.29
C LEU A 363 -28.78 19.55 2.46
N LEU A 364 -28.99 20.55 1.62
CA LEU A 364 -30.23 21.34 1.62
C LEU A 364 -31.44 20.48 1.23
N LYS A 365 -31.33 19.63 0.19
CA LYS A 365 -32.39 18.69 -0.21
C LYS A 365 -32.69 17.67 0.92
N ASP A 366 -31.69 17.17 1.65
CA ASP A 366 -31.88 16.31 2.84
C ASP A 366 -32.55 17.06 4.01
N ALA A 367 -32.15 18.31 4.30
CA ALA A 367 -32.76 19.14 5.34
C ALA A 367 -34.25 19.44 5.06
N LEU A 368 -34.59 19.79 3.81
CA LEU A 368 -35.98 19.98 3.37
C LEU A 368 -36.80 18.70 3.52
N SER A 369 -36.25 17.54 3.15
CA SER A 369 -36.93 16.23 3.29
C SER A 369 -37.21 15.79 4.73
N ARG A 370 -36.64 16.52 5.72
CA ARG A 370 -36.78 16.29 7.16
C ARG A 370 -37.57 17.39 7.89
N ASP A 371 -38.31 18.22 7.14
CA ASP A 371 -39.07 19.38 7.67
C ASP A 371 -38.21 20.39 8.48
N VAL A 372 -36.88 20.41 8.30
CA VAL A 372 -35.97 21.31 9.06
C VAL A 372 -36.38 22.77 8.89
N LEU A 373 -36.70 23.18 7.66
CA LEU A 373 -37.18 24.53 7.36
C LEU A 373 -38.42 24.88 8.18
N LYS A 374 -39.43 23.99 8.23
CA LYS A 374 -40.68 24.19 8.99
C LYS A 374 -40.44 24.36 10.50
N ILE A 375 -39.51 23.59 11.06
CA ILE A 375 -39.19 23.56 12.50
C ILE A 375 -38.26 24.70 12.93
N SER A 376 -37.43 25.23 12.01
CA SER A 376 -36.42 26.26 12.30
C SER A 376 -36.99 27.64 12.75
N PRO A 377 -36.18 28.52 13.37
CA PRO A 377 -36.60 29.86 13.79
C PRO A 377 -36.99 30.78 12.62
N PRO A 378 -37.84 31.80 12.82
CA PRO A 378 -38.31 32.68 11.74
C PRO A 378 -37.17 33.43 11.03
N SER A 379 -36.16 33.91 11.76
CA SER A 379 -34.97 34.55 11.19
C SER A 379 -34.21 33.63 10.21
N VAL A 380 -34.10 32.34 10.55
CA VAL A 380 -33.43 31.34 9.70
C VAL A 380 -34.28 30.95 8.48
N LYS A 381 -35.62 30.92 8.61
CA LYS A 381 -36.55 30.76 7.48
C LYS A 381 -36.37 31.87 6.46
N SER A 382 -36.46 33.13 6.89
CA SER A 382 -36.27 34.29 6.01
C SER A 382 -34.86 34.35 5.39
N LEU A 383 -33.82 33.89 6.11
CA LEU A 383 -32.47 33.75 5.55
C LEU A 383 -32.40 32.66 4.46
N TYR A 384 -33.05 31.52 4.64
CA TYR A 384 -33.14 30.47 3.62
C TYR A 384 -33.89 30.96 2.38
N ASP A 385 -35.05 31.60 2.57
CA ASP A 385 -35.86 32.12 1.47
C ASP A 385 -35.08 33.17 0.66
N MET A 386 -34.39 34.10 1.34
CA MET A 386 -33.59 35.13 0.68
C MET A 386 -32.34 34.60 -0.04
N LEU A 387 -31.64 33.61 0.53
CA LEU A 387 -30.44 33.06 -0.09
C LEU A 387 -30.74 32.06 -1.21
N GLU A 388 -31.72 31.17 -1.06
CA GLU A 388 -31.95 30.09 -2.02
C GLU A 388 -33.15 30.33 -2.97
N VAL A 389 -34.23 30.97 -2.50
CA VAL A 389 -35.51 31.02 -3.22
C VAL A 389 -35.73 32.31 -4.02
N THR A 390 -35.43 33.49 -3.44
CA THR A 390 -35.65 34.78 -4.11
C THR A 390 -34.51 35.16 -5.07
N PHE A 391 -34.80 36.05 -6.02
CA PHE A 391 -33.87 36.54 -7.03
C PHE A 391 -33.94 38.07 -7.13
N ASP A 392 -33.36 38.74 -6.13
CA ASP A 392 -33.49 40.19 -5.95
C ASP A 392 -32.12 40.85 -5.70
N PRO A 393 -31.17 40.78 -6.67
CA PRO A 393 -29.77 41.18 -6.46
C PRO A 393 -29.56 42.60 -5.92
N LEU A 394 -30.45 43.54 -6.26
CA LEU A 394 -30.35 44.94 -5.82
C LEU A 394 -30.82 45.17 -4.36
N VAL A 395 -31.64 44.26 -3.82
CA VAL A 395 -32.32 44.41 -2.51
C VAL A 395 -31.79 43.41 -1.48
N LEU A 396 -31.19 42.31 -1.93
CA LEU A 396 -30.64 41.21 -1.14
C LEU A 396 -29.78 41.69 0.05
N CYS A 397 -28.86 42.63 -0.19
CA CYS A 397 -27.94 43.11 0.84
C CYS A 397 -28.63 43.98 1.91
N SER A 398 -29.58 44.84 1.51
CA SER A 398 -30.38 45.64 2.46
C SER A 398 -31.32 44.79 3.31
N SER A 399 -31.90 43.71 2.77
CA SER A 399 -32.82 42.85 3.51
C SER A 399 -32.13 41.86 4.45
N ILE A 400 -30.89 41.46 4.16
CA ILE A 400 -30.12 40.52 4.99
C ILE A 400 -29.35 41.23 6.12
N ALA A 401 -28.98 42.51 5.97
CA ALA A 401 -28.32 43.30 7.00
C ALA A 401 -28.97 43.18 8.42
N PRO A 402 -30.27 43.45 8.63
CA PRO A 402 -30.89 43.29 9.95
C PRO A 402 -30.97 41.84 10.43
N LEU A 403 -31.00 40.85 9.53
CA LEU A 403 -30.90 39.45 9.95
C LEU A 403 -29.50 39.12 10.50
N PHE A 404 -28.44 39.64 9.88
CA PHE A 404 -27.08 39.43 10.37
C PHE A 404 -26.84 40.11 11.72
N GLU A 405 -27.43 41.28 11.99
CA GLU A 405 -27.45 41.88 13.33
C GLU A 405 -28.09 40.91 14.36
N THR A 406 -29.29 40.40 14.08
CA THR A 406 -29.97 39.45 15.00
C THR A 406 -29.17 38.16 15.21
N LEU A 407 -28.58 37.59 14.14
CA LEU A 407 -27.76 36.38 14.21
C LEU A 407 -26.40 36.61 14.89
N SER A 408 -25.91 37.85 14.94
CA SER A 408 -24.72 38.22 15.72
C SER A 408 -25.00 38.31 17.22
N SER A 409 -26.24 38.58 17.62
CA SER A 409 -26.64 38.56 19.04
C SER A 409 -26.72 37.13 19.62
N ASP A 410 -26.92 36.12 18.77
CA ASP A 410 -27.00 34.71 19.15
C ASP A 410 -25.61 34.03 19.16
N PRO A 411 -25.09 33.57 20.32
CA PRO A 411 -23.81 32.84 20.39
C PRO A 411 -23.79 31.53 19.58
N LEU A 412 -24.97 31.00 19.23
CA LEU A 412 -25.14 29.81 18.41
C LEU A 412 -24.93 30.07 16.91
N TYR A 413 -25.06 31.32 16.46
CA TYR A 413 -25.01 31.70 15.04
C TYR A 413 -23.82 32.59 14.69
N SER A 414 -23.30 33.37 15.64
CA SER A 414 -22.08 34.20 15.52
C SER A 414 -20.91 33.50 14.80
N SER A 415 -20.61 32.23 15.14
CA SER A 415 -19.50 31.47 14.53
C SER A 415 -19.67 31.17 13.03
N TYR A 416 -20.86 31.38 12.47
CA TYR A 416 -21.14 31.18 11.04
C TYR A 416 -21.09 32.47 10.23
N LEU A 417 -21.11 33.66 10.85
CA LEU A 417 -21.17 34.94 10.14
C LEU A 417 -20.06 35.07 9.07
N PRO A 418 -18.76 34.79 9.33
CA PRO A 418 -17.71 34.91 8.31
C PRO A 418 -17.91 34.02 7.09
N LEU A 419 -18.65 32.91 7.26
CA LEU A 419 -19.00 31.98 6.18
C LEU A 419 -20.30 32.40 5.46
N LEU A 420 -21.28 32.93 6.20
CA LEU A 420 -22.50 33.52 5.64
C LEU A 420 -22.21 34.77 4.80
N HIS A 421 -21.29 35.64 5.23
CA HIS A 421 -20.83 36.79 4.43
C HIS A 421 -20.23 36.35 3.09
N GLN A 422 -19.46 35.25 3.07
CA GLN A 422 -18.92 34.67 1.82
C GLN A 422 -20.05 34.08 0.97
N ALA A 423 -20.96 33.30 1.55
CA ALA A 423 -22.10 32.73 0.82
C ALA A 423 -22.98 33.84 0.19
N LEU A 424 -23.24 34.93 0.92
CA LEU A 424 -23.96 36.11 0.46
C LEU A 424 -23.26 36.80 -0.72
N LEU A 425 -21.95 37.09 -0.61
CA LEU A 425 -21.19 37.73 -1.69
C LEU A 425 -21.17 36.86 -2.96
N SER A 426 -20.95 35.55 -2.85
CA SER A 426 -21.03 34.66 -4.01
C SER A 426 -22.43 34.55 -4.62
N ARG A 427 -23.50 34.60 -3.81
CA ARG A 427 -24.89 34.60 -4.31
C ARG A 427 -25.23 35.91 -5.04
N LEU A 428 -24.83 37.05 -4.47
CA LEU A 428 -24.94 38.37 -5.10
C LEU A 428 -24.23 38.39 -6.46
N LEU A 429 -22.97 37.94 -6.52
CA LEU A 429 -22.19 37.92 -7.76
C LEU A 429 -22.77 36.95 -8.80
N SER A 430 -23.33 35.80 -8.38
CA SER A 430 -24.09 34.89 -9.26
C SER A 430 -25.30 35.60 -9.87
N HIS A 431 -26.18 36.17 -9.03
CA HIS A 431 -27.38 36.88 -9.48
C HIS A 431 -27.05 38.06 -10.42
N LEU A 432 -25.98 38.81 -10.11
CA LEU A 432 -25.52 39.90 -10.99
C LEU A 432 -25.00 39.37 -12.33
N SER A 433 -24.27 38.25 -12.35
CA SER A 433 -23.79 37.63 -13.60
C SER A 433 -24.89 37.05 -14.49
N GLU A 434 -26.03 36.67 -13.92
CA GLU A 434 -27.21 36.18 -14.65
C GLU A 434 -28.03 37.32 -15.32
N VAL A 435 -27.80 38.58 -14.92
CA VAL A 435 -28.57 39.76 -15.40
C VAL A 435 -27.71 40.77 -16.17
N TYR A 436 -26.46 40.98 -15.76
CA TYR A 436 -25.58 42.02 -16.29
C TYR A 436 -24.41 41.42 -17.06
N SER A 437 -24.14 41.92 -18.27
CA SER A 437 -22.88 41.63 -18.98
C SER A 437 -21.71 42.45 -18.42
N SER A 438 -21.97 43.60 -17.82
CA SER A 438 -20.96 44.46 -17.19
C SER A 438 -21.55 45.34 -16.09
N ILE A 439 -20.82 45.52 -14.99
CA ILE A 439 -21.20 46.37 -13.84
C ILE A 439 -20.00 47.24 -13.41
N LYS A 440 -20.24 48.45 -12.88
CA LYS A 440 -19.16 49.28 -12.32
C LYS A 440 -18.79 48.82 -10.91
N ILE A 441 -17.50 48.85 -10.58
CA ILE A 441 -17.00 48.48 -9.24
C ILE A 441 -17.62 49.38 -8.18
N SER A 442 -17.77 50.68 -8.44
CA SER A 442 -18.46 51.62 -7.52
C SER A 442 -19.88 51.19 -7.19
N HIS A 443 -20.64 50.70 -8.18
CA HIS A 443 -22.01 50.27 -7.99
C HIS A 443 -22.11 48.95 -7.21
N LEU A 444 -21.16 48.03 -7.40
CA LEU A 444 -21.05 46.84 -6.55
C LEU A 444 -20.79 47.22 -5.08
N LEU A 445 -19.99 48.25 -4.83
CA LEU A 445 -19.73 48.75 -3.47
C LEU A 445 -20.95 49.48 -2.87
N GLU A 446 -21.71 50.23 -3.67
CA GLU A 446 -23.00 50.82 -3.28
C GLU A 446 -24.00 49.74 -2.81
N LEU A 447 -24.11 48.62 -3.53
CA LEU A 447 -24.97 47.50 -3.15
C LEU A 447 -24.53 46.80 -1.86
N VAL A 448 -23.23 46.77 -1.57
CA VAL A 448 -22.66 46.17 -0.35
C VAL A 448 -22.69 47.14 0.85
N ALA A 449 -22.76 48.45 0.63
CA ALA A 449 -22.71 49.47 1.68
C ALA A 449 -23.71 49.29 2.86
N PRO A 450 -24.95 48.79 2.69
CA PRO A 450 -25.85 48.51 3.81
C PRO A 450 -25.28 47.53 4.84
N LEU A 451 -24.48 46.55 4.38
CA LEU A 451 -23.86 45.54 5.25
C LEU A 451 -22.70 46.12 6.07
N LYS A 452 -22.00 47.13 5.53
CA LYS A 452 -20.99 47.91 6.25
C LYS A 452 -21.62 48.90 7.24
N ALA A 453 -22.79 49.45 6.91
CA ALA A 453 -23.54 50.36 7.80
C ALA A 453 -24.12 49.64 9.03
N ALA A 454 -24.49 48.37 8.90
CA ALA A 454 -24.99 47.51 9.98
C ALA A 454 -23.93 47.12 11.03
N GLY A 455 -22.68 47.59 10.90
CA GLY A 455 -21.62 47.37 11.89
C GLY A 455 -21.18 45.91 12.06
N VAL A 456 -21.52 45.01 11.13
CA VAL A 456 -21.16 43.59 11.22
C VAL A 456 -19.70 43.42 10.80
N ASP A 457 -18.83 43.01 11.73
CA ASP A 457 -17.39 42.79 11.51
C ASP A 457 -17.14 41.80 10.35
N GLY A 458 -16.90 42.36 9.16
CA GLY A 458 -16.97 41.61 7.90
C GLY A 458 -16.11 42.22 6.79
N ALA A 459 -15.75 41.38 5.83
CA ALA A 459 -14.77 41.69 4.79
C ALA A 459 -15.34 42.54 3.64
N TYR A 460 -15.81 43.75 3.95
CA TYR A 460 -16.54 44.65 3.05
C TYR A 460 -15.76 45.91 2.65
N GLU A 461 -14.45 45.95 2.86
CA GLU A 461 -13.59 46.97 2.25
C GLU A 461 -13.38 46.71 0.75
N PRO A 462 -13.15 47.75 -0.08
CA PRO A 462 -13.11 47.61 -1.53
C PRO A 462 -12.06 46.60 -2.02
N GLU A 463 -10.86 46.61 -1.42
CA GLU A 463 -9.79 45.64 -1.71
C GLU A 463 -10.21 44.19 -1.41
N GLN A 464 -11.05 43.98 -0.40
CA GLN A 464 -11.52 42.67 0.03
C GLN A 464 -12.66 42.16 -0.85
N VAL A 465 -13.57 43.03 -1.26
CA VAL A 465 -14.61 42.72 -2.25
C VAL A 465 -13.98 42.40 -3.60
N GLU A 466 -12.99 43.18 -4.05
CA GLU A 466 -12.23 42.91 -5.29
C GLU A 466 -11.45 41.59 -5.19
N SER A 467 -10.72 41.37 -4.09
CA SER A 467 -10.02 40.10 -3.84
C SER A 467 -10.99 38.90 -3.77
N TYR A 468 -12.24 39.11 -3.35
CA TYR A 468 -13.25 38.07 -3.34
C TYR A 468 -13.75 37.75 -4.76
N VAL A 469 -14.03 38.78 -5.57
CA VAL A 469 -14.38 38.66 -7.01
C VAL A 469 -13.29 37.93 -7.79
N MET A 470 -12.03 38.34 -7.63
CA MET A 470 -10.87 37.66 -8.24
C MET A 470 -10.70 36.24 -7.70
N GLY A 471 -11.08 35.99 -6.44
CA GLY A 471 -11.18 34.66 -5.86
C GLY A 471 -12.23 33.77 -6.53
N CYS A 472 -13.44 34.30 -6.81
CA CYS A 472 -14.49 33.58 -7.54
C CYS A 472 -14.04 33.20 -8.96
N ALA A 473 -13.40 34.15 -9.66
CA ALA A 473 -12.83 33.91 -10.99
C ALA A 473 -11.76 32.81 -10.97
N ARG A 474 -10.81 32.87 -10.03
CA ARG A 474 -9.77 31.83 -9.88
C ARG A 474 -10.37 30.44 -9.57
N ARG A 475 -11.44 30.37 -8.79
CA ARG A 475 -12.11 29.11 -8.42
C ARG A 475 -12.99 28.53 -9.54
N GLY A 476 -13.14 29.23 -10.66
CA GLY A 476 -13.99 28.81 -11.79
C GLY A 476 -15.50 28.96 -11.53
N GLU A 477 -15.88 29.72 -10.51
CA GLU A 477 -17.27 29.92 -10.11
C GLU A 477 -18.02 30.83 -11.07
N LEU A 478 -17.32 31.88 -11.54
CA LEU A 478 -17.85 32.94 -12.40
C LEU A 478 -16.75 33.35 -13.38
N ASN A 479 -17.06 33.41 -14.67
CA ASN A 479 -16.12 33.87 -15.69
C ASN A 479 -16.11 35.41 -15.70
N ILE A 480 -15.08 36.02 -15.11
CA ILE A 480 -15.00 37.47 -14.88
C ILE A 480 -13.72 38.04 -15.48
N ARG A 481 -13.82 39.24 -16.09
CA ARG A 481 -12.70 40.12 -16.43
C ARG A 481 -12.91 41.47 -15.74
N VAL A 482 -11.91 41.92 -14.98
CA VAL A 482 -11.91 43.26 -14.37
C VAL A 482 -11.14 44.21 -15.27
N ASP A 483 -11.69 45.38 -15.55
CA ASP A 483 -11.01 46.48 -16.22
C ASP A 483 -10.91 47.69 -15.27
N HIS A 484 -9.69 48.00 -14.86
CA HIS A 484 -9.41 49.09 -13.92
C HIS A 484 -9.31 50.47 -14.60
N LEU A 485 -9.30 50.55 -15.94
CA LEU A 485 -9.30 51.84 -16.66
C LEU A 485 -10.72 52.43 -16.66
N ASP A 486 -11.72 51.61 -17.00
CA ASP A 486 -13.14 51.98 -16.96
C ASP A 486 -13.79 51.72 -15.59
N GLY A 487 -13.08 51.07 -14.66
CA GLY A 487 -13.55 50.75 -13.32
C GLY A 487 -14.73 49.76 -13.31
N CYS A 488 -14.69 48.75 -14.19
CA CYS A 488 -15.80 47.83 -14.43
C CYS A 488 -15.43 46.34 -14.34
N ILE A 489 -16.44 45.53 -14.07
CA ILE A 489 -16.41 44.08 -13.97
C ILE A 489 -17.26 43.57 -15.14
N VAL A 490 -16.66 42.81 -16.05
CA VAL A 490 -17.30 42.21 -17.23
C VAL A 490 -17.49 40.72 -16.99
N PHE A 491 -18.73 40.25 -17.13
CA PHE A 491 -19.09 38.84 -17.02
C PHE A 491 -19.03 38.18 -18.41
N ILE A 492 -18.25 37.11 -18.55
CA ILE A 492 -17.94 36.47 -19.83
C ILE A 492 -18.81 35.22 -20.03
N ASP A 493 -19.92 35.40 -20.74
CA ASP A 493 -20.79 34.32 -21.19
C ASP A 493 -20.64 34.09 -22.71
N GLU A 494 -19.46 33.63 -23.12
CA GLU A 494 -19.18 33.32 -24.53
C GLU A 494 -19.76 31.95 -24.94
N GLY A 495 -20.56 31.94 -26.01
CA GLY A 495 -21.29 30.74 -26.48
C GLY A 495 -20.44 29.56 -26.97
N PHE A 496 -19.11 29.72 -27.09
CA PHE A 496 -18.18 28.75 -27.70
C PHE A 496 -16.90 28.50 -26.88
N THR A 497 -16.94 28.69 -25.55
CA THR A 497 -15.79 28.57 -24.63
C THR A 497 -15.01 27.25 -24.65
N GLY A 498 -15.55 26.17 -25.21
CA GLY A 498 -14.89 24.85 -25.31
C GLY A 498 -13.90 24.66 -26.48
N ILE A 499 -13.32 25.74 -27.02
CA ILE A 499 -12.41 25.68 -28.20
C ILE A 499 -10.96 26.03 -27.83
N SER A 500 -10.76 26.90 -26.83
CA SER A 500 -9.48 27.08 -26.14
C SER A 500 -9.27 25.93 -25.16
N GLY A 501 -8.17 25.20 -25.28
CA GLY A 501 -7.89 23.96 -24.53
C GLY A 501 -7.50 24.13 -23.05
N GLU A 502 -8.10 25.08 -22.36
CA GLU A 502 -8.07 25.22 -20.91
C GLU A 502 -9.48 24.94 -20.39
N ASP A 503 -9.70 23.78 -19.77
CA ASP A 503 -10.99 23.38 -19.22
C ASP A 503 -11.32 24.22 -17.96
N THR A 504 -11.70 25.48 -18.16
CA THR A 504 -12.34 26.31 -17.14
C THR A 504 -13.70 25.68 -16.82
N GLY A 505 -13.73 24.84 -15.79
CA GLY A 505 -14.87 24.00 -15.40
C GLY A 505 -16.07 24.76 -14.82
N TYR A 506 -16.54 25.80 -15.50
CA TYR A 506 -17.77 26.52 -15.19
C TYR A 506 -18.97 25.58 -15.28
N VAL A 507 -19.51 25.19 -14.12
CA VAL A 507 -20.73 24.40 -13.99
C VAL A 507 -21.90 25.37 -13.87
N PRO A 508 -22.84 25.43 -14.83
CA PRO A 508 -24.03 26.26 -14.71
C PRO A 508 -24.84 25.89 -13.47
N SER A 509 -25.36 26.89 -12.75
CA SER A 509 -26.18 26.68 -11.56
C SER A 509 -27.46 25.92 -11.91
N GLU A 510 -27.77 24.83 -11.18
CA GLU A 510 -29.01 24.03 -11.36
C GLU A 510 -30.31 24.85 -11.17
N GLY A 511 -30.21 26.10 -10.66
CA GLY A 511 -31.33 27.01 -10.44
C GLY A 511 -31.09 28.43 -10.99
N ALA A 512 -30.32 28.58 -12.07
CA ALA A 512 -30.20 29.87 -12.76
C ALA A 512 -31.55 30.33 -13.35
N VAL A 513 -31.88 31.61 -13.23
CA VAL A 513 -33.13 32.20 -13.74
C VAL A 513 -33.04 32.47 -15.25
N GLN A 514 -31.85 32.76 -15.75
CA GLN A 514 -31.54 32.81 -17.18
C GLN A 514 -30.49 31.75 -17.53
N PRO A 515 -30.72 30.91 -18.56
CA PRO A 515 -29.69 29.97 -19.02
C PRO A 515 -28.57 30.74 -19.74
N SER A 516 -27.32 30.45 -19.37
CA SER A 516 -26.13 31.01 -20.02
C SER A 516 -26.19 30.85 -21.55
N VAL A 517 -25.64 31.81 -22.31
CA VAL A 517 -25.50 31.77 -23.77
C VAL A 517 -24.79 30.49 -24.22
N SER A 518 -23.78 30.02 -23.48
CA SER A 518 -23.13 28.72 -23.71
C SER A 518 -24.12 27.54 -23.60
N GLU A 519 -24.98 27.55 -22.57
CA GLU A 519 -26.01 26.53 -22.38
C GLU A 519 -27.15 26.66 -23.41
N LEU A 520 -27.59 27.87 -23.72
CA LEU A 520 -28.60 28.18 -24.72
C LEU A 520 -28.17 27.70 -26.11
N VAL A 521 -26.90 27.87 -26.48
CA VAL A 521 -26.31 27.32 -27.72
C VAL A 521 -26.31 25.79 -27.69
N LYS A 522 -25.82 25.16 -26.61
CA LYS A 522 -25.80 23.69 -26.44
C LYS A 522 -27.19 23.06 -26.51
N LYS A 523 -28.18 23.66 -25.83
CA LYS A 523 -29.56 23.16 -25.75
C LYS A 523 -30.45 23.59 -26.92
N LYS A 524 -30.03 24.53 -27.78
CA LYS A 524 -30.92 25.14 -28.80
C LYS A 524 -31.63 24.13 -29.70
N LEU A 525 -30.91 23.12 -30.19
CA LEU A 525 -31.48 22.08 -31.04
C LEU A 525 -32.45 21.17 -30.29
N GLY A 526 -32.13 20.82 -29.04
CA GLY A 526 -33.02 20.05 -28.16
C GLY A 526 -34.30 20.81 -27.79
N ASN A 527 -34.17 22.10 -27.46
CA ASN A 527 -35.32 22.97 -27.18
C ASN A 527 -36.19 23.14 -28.43
N VAL A 528 -35.61 23.35 -29.61
CA VAL A 528 -36.37 23.41 -30.88
C VAL A 528 -37.07 22.07 -31.16
N ALA A 529 -36.41 20.93 -30.92
CA ALA A 529 -37.02 19.60 -31.08
C ALA A 529 -38.17 19.36 -30.10
N LEU A 530 -38.03 19.78 -28.83
CA LEU A 530 -39.09 19.70 -27.81
C LEU A 530 -40.27 20.64 -28.12
N CYS A 531 -39.99 21.89 -28.49
CA CYS A 531 -41.04 22.83 -28.93
C CYS A 531 -41.78 22.33 -30.17
N LEU A 532 -41.06 21.79 -31.17
CA LEU A 532 -41.66 21.19 -32.36
C LEU A 532 -42.47 19.94 -32.00
N HIS A 533 -41.94 19.04 -31.16
CA HIS A 533 -42.65 17.84 -30.71
C HIS A 533 -43.93 18.20 -29.96
N ASN A 534 -43.88 19.14 -29.03
CA ASN A 534 -45.04 19.59 -28.27
C ASN A 534 -46.06 20.32 -29.16
N SER A 535 -45.60 21.13 -30.12
CA SER A 535 -46.48 21.79 -31.10
C SER A 535 -47.18 20.78 -32.01
N LEU A 536 -46.44 19.80 -32.54
CA LEU A 536 -47.01 18.69 -33.31
C LEU A 536 -47.93 17.82 -32.44
N TRP A 537 -47.62 17.60 -31.16
CA TRP A 537 -48.51 16.87 -30.26
C TRP A 537 -49.82 17.61 -30.00
N VAL A 538 -49.81 18.94 -29.90
CA VAL A 538 -51.04 19.76 -29.79
C VAL A 538 -51.82 19.83 -31.11
N LEU A 539 -51.14 19.95 -32.26
CA LEU A 539 -51.75 20.09 -33.58
C LEU A 539 -52.23 18.76 -34.19
N GLU A 540 -51.50 17.68 -33.95
CA GLU A 540 -51.73 16.33 -34.51
C GLU A 540 -52.22 15.33 -33.46
N GLY A 541 -52.28 15.69 -32.17
CA GLY A 541 -52.78 14.81 -31.10
C GLY A 541 -54.23 14.33 -31.33
N SER A 542 -55.03 15.13 -32.02
CA SER A 542 -56.39 14.77 -32.48
C SER A 542 -56.41 14.06 -33.85
N LYS A 543 -55.27 13.92 -34.53
CA LYS A 543 -55.11 13.35 -35.88
C LYS A 543 -54.22 12.11 -35.96
N LYS A 544 -53.61 11.68 -34.85
CA LYS A 544 -53.28 10.26 -34.69
C LYS A 544 -54.60 9.50 -34.73
N GLU A 545 -54.89 8.92 -35.88
CA GLU A 545 -55.99 7.97 -36.07
C GLU A 545 -55.96 7.00 -34.89
N SER A 546 -57.06 6.97 -34.12
CA SER A 546 -57.19 5.96 -33.08
C SER A 546 -57.23 4.62 -33.81
N LEU A 547 -56.10 3.89 -33.77
CA LEU A 547 -55.89 2.58 -34.41
C LEU A 547 -57.21 1.82 -34.44
N SER A 548 -57.63 1.28 -35.59
CA SER A 548 -58.97 0.69 -35.70
C SER A 548 -59.18 -0.30 -34.55
N LYS A 549 -60.42 -0.42 -34.03
CA LYS A 549 -60.71 -1.35 -32.93
C LYS A 549 -60.23 -2.77 -33.27
N GLU A 550 -60.25 -3.12 -34.55
CA GLU A 550 -59.70 -4.34 -35.14
C GLU A 550 -58.16 -4.41 -35.05
N GLU A 551 -57.43 -3.34 -35.36
CA GLU A 551 -55.97 -3.29 -35.18
C GLU A 551 -55.55 -3.33 -33.71
N GLN A 552 -56.31 -2.67 -32.82
CA GLN A 552 -56.09 -2.73 -31.38
C GLN A 552 -56.31 -4.16 -30.87
N GLN A 553 -57.38 -4.81 -31.32
CA GLN A 553 -57.66 -6.21 -31.01
C GLN A 553 -56.59 -7.15 -31.59
N ALA A 554 -56.13 -6.94 -32.83
CA ALA A 554 -55.06 -7.73 -33.44
C ALA A 554 -53.72 -7.57 -32.68
N LYS A 555 -53.33 -6.34 -32.33
CA LYS A 555 -52.13 -6.07 -31.52
C LYS A 555 -52.26 -6.66 -30.11
N LEU A 556 -53.45 -6.64 -29.51
CA LEU A 556 -53.73 -7.27 -28.21
C LEU A 556 -53.72 -8.80 -28.30
N GLN A 557 -54.23 -9.41 -29.38
CA GLN A 557 -54.17 -10.86 -29.62
C GLN A 557 -52.72 -11.33 -29.85
N MET A 558 -51.92 -10.57 -30.61
CA MET A 558 -50.46 -10.81 -30.71
C MET A 558 -49.76 -10.67 -29.35
N LEU A 559 -50.13 -9.69 -28.53
CA LEU A 559 -49.59 -9.55 -27.17
C LEU A 559 -49.98 -10.73 -26.27
N VAL A 560 -51.24 -11.16 -26.27
CA VAL A 560 -51.73 -12.30 -25.47
C VAL A 560 -51.06 -13.61 -25.89
N THR A 561 -50.94 -13.88 -27.19
CA THR A 561 -50.25 -15.07 -27.70
C THR A 561 -48.75 -15.05 -27.40
N ALA A 562 -48.10 -13.89 -27.51
CA ALA A 562 -46.71 -13.70 -27.08
C ALA A 562 -46.54 -13.96 -25.57
N VAL A 563 -47.38 -13.36 -24.71
CA VAL A 563 -47.37 -13.55 -23.25
C VAL A 563 -47.66 -15.00 -22.87
N GLU A 564 -48.55 -15.71 -23.57
CA GLU A 564 -48.74 -17.14 -23.37
C GLU A 564 -47.49 -17.96 -23.72
N SER A 565 -46.82 -17.64 -24.83
CA SER A 565 -45.57 -18.30 -25.22
C SER A 565 -44.44 -18.04 -24.21
N GLU A 566 -44.30 -16.81 -23.72
CA GLU A 566 -43.33 -16.44 -22.69
C GLU A 566 -43.67 -17.14 -21.37
N ARG A 567 -44.94 -17.22 -20.99
CA ARG A 567 -45.40 -17.96 -19.80
C ARG A 567 -45.08 -19.45 -19.88
N LYS A 568 -45.31 -20.10 -21.03
CA LYS A 568 -44.95 -21.50 -21.29
C LYS A 568 -43.42 -21.69 -21.26
N ALA A 569 -42.66 -20.80 -21.87
CA ALA A 569 -41.19 -20.81 -21.84
C ALA A 569 -40.62 -20.58 -20.42
N LEU A 570 -41.23 -19.70 -19.63
CA LEU A 570 -40.85 -19.45 -18.23
C LEU A 570 -41.19 -20.63 -17.31
N GLN A 571 -42.30 -21.34 -17.55
CA GLN A 571 -42.62 -22.60 -16.86
C GLN A 571 -41.55 -23.67 -17.15
N LEU A 572 -41.20 -23.88 -18.44
CA LEU A 572 -40.13 -24.81 -18.83
C LEU A 572 -38.77 -24.40 -18.26
N ARG A 573 -38.42 -23.11 -18.31
CA ARG A 573 -37.18 -22.57 -17.72
C ARG A 573 -37.14 -22.77 -16.20
N ARG A 574 -38.28 -22.59 -15.50
CA ARG A 574 -38.39 -22.84 -14.06
C ARG A 574 -38.21 -24.33 -13.72
N ALA A 575 -38.79 -25.23 -14.50
CA ALA A 575 -38.59 -26.68 -14.34
C ALA A 575 -37.13 -27.10 -14.60
N LEU A 576 -36.50 -26.56 -15.65
CA LEU A 576 -35.08 -26.81 -15.95
C LEU A 576 -34.15 -26.23 -14.88
N VAL A 577 -34.46 -25.06 -14.31
CA VAL A 577 -33.70 -24.47 -13.20
C VAL A 577 -33.88 -25.26 -11.90
N ALA A 578 -35.09 -25.76 -11.60
CA ALA A 578 -35.32 -26.65 -10.47
C ALA A 578 -34.48 -27.94 -10.61
N ARG A 579 -34.60 -28.63 -11.75
CA ARG A 579 -33.82 -29.85 -12.03
C ARG A 579 -32.30 -29.62 -12.03
N ARG A 580 -31.82 -28.46 -12.51
CA ARG A 580 -30.40 -28.09 -12.40
C ARG A 580 -29.98 -27.82 -10.96
N ARG A 581 -30.83 -27.21 -10.13
CA ARG A 581 -30.56 -26.97 -8.71
C ARG A 581 -30.54 -28.27 -7.91
N GLU A 582 -31.46 -29.19 -8.20
CA GLU A 582 -31.49 -30.56 -7.66
C GLU A 582 -30.18 -31.30 -8.00
N LEU A 583 -29.83 -31.41 -9.28
CA LEU A 583 -28.59 -32.06 -9.73
C LEU A 583 -27.32 -31.41 -9.13
N LEU A 584 -27.28 -30.08 -9.00
CA LEU A 584 -26.17 -29.38 -8.33
C LEU A 584 -26.10 -29.70 -6.84
N SER A 585 -27.25 -29.86 -6.16
CA SER A 585 -27.29 -30.26 -4.74
C SER A 585 -26.92 -31.73 -4.54
N GLU A 586 -27.30 -32.62 -5.46
CA GLU A 586 -26.83 -34.02 -5.44
C GLU A 586 -25.32 -34.11 -5.66
N LEU A 587 -24.77 -33.30 -6.58
CA LEU A 587 -23.34 -33.22 -6.83
C LEU A 587 -22.56 -32.58 -5.66
N SER A 588 -23.11 -31.57 -4.98
CA SER A 588 -22.47 -31.02 -3.77
C SER A 588 -22.51 -32.02 -2.62
N VAL A 589 -23.65 -32.69 -2.38
CA VAL A 589 -23.77 -33.73 -1.34
C VAL A 589 -22.88 -34.95 -1.63
N ARG A 590 -22.66 -35.32 -2.91
CA ARG A 590 -21.66 -36.33 -3.27
C ARG A 590 -20.24 -35.87 -2.97
N LYS A 591 -19.86 -34.66 -3.36
CA LYS A 591 -18.53 -34.09 -3.05
C LYS A 591 -18.29 -33.96 -1.54
N GLU A 592 -19.26 -33.48 -0.78
CA GLU A 592 -19.17 -33.41 0.69
C GLU A 592 -19.02 -34.81 1.31
N LYS A 593 -19.69 -35.84 0.78
CA LYS A 593 -19.50 -37.24 1.22
C LYS A 593 -18.14 -37.83 0.83
N GLU A 594 -17.57 -37.43 -0.31
CA GLU A 594 -16.21 -37.82 -0.72
C GLU A 594 -15.12 -37.07 0.07
N GLU A 595 -15.32 -35.79 0.40
CA GLU A 595 -14.37 -35.03 1.21
C GLU A 595 -14.44 -35.43 2.68
N THR A 596 -15.63 -35.66 3.24
CA THR A 596 -15.78 -36.18 4.62
C THR A 596 -15.26 -37.61 4.76
N SER A 597 -15.40 -38.48 3.74
CA SER A 597 -14.80 -39.82 3.79
C SER A 597 -13.27 -39.76 3.70
N ARG A 598 -12.69 -38.94 2.81
CA ARG A 598 -11.23 -38.69 2.75
C ARG A 598 -10.69 -38.11 4.05
N LEU A 599 -11.38 -37.14 4.65
CA LEU A 599 -11.02 -36.56 5.95
C LEU A 599 -11.16 -37.59 7.08
N ALA A 600 -12.15 -38.48 7.04
CA ALA A 600 -12.28 -39.58 7.98
C ALA A 600 -11.16 -40.62 7.82
N GLU A 601 -10.74 -40.97 6.60
CA GLU A 601 -9.58 -41.85 6.37
C GLU A 601 -8.28 -41.22 6.86
N ILE A 602 -8.03 -39.94 6.57
CA ILE A 602 -6.86 -39.20 7.06
C ILE A 602 -6.88 -39.11 8.59
N SER A 603 -8.05 -38.89 9.19
CA SER A 603 -8.25 -38.87 10.65
C SER A 603 -8.01 -40.24 11.27
N ARG A 604 -8.47 -41.33 10.64
CA ARG A 604 -8.18 -42.71 11.08
C ARG A 604 -6.69 -43.02 10.99
N ARG A 605 -6.02 -42.71 9.87
CA ARG A 605 -4.57 -42.91 9.72
C ARG A 605 -3.78 -42.14 10.77
N ARG A 606 -4.09 -40.86 11.01
CA ARG A 606 -3.45 -40.07 12.08
C ARG A 606 -3.70 -40.67 13.46
N LYS A 607 -4.95 -41.06 13.79
CA LYS A 607 -5.25 -41.75 15.05
C LYS A 607 -4.54 -43.10 15.18
N GLU A 608 -4.33 -43.83 14.10
CA GLU A 608 -3.59 -45.10 14.08
C GLU A 608 -2.07 -44.89 14.18
N GLU A 609 -1.53 -43.78 13.69
CA GLU A 609 -0.14 -43.36 13.85
C GLU A 609 0.13 -42.81 15.26
N ASP A 610 -0.75 -41.97 15.80
CA ASP A 610 -0.62 -41.40 17.12
C ASP A 610 -0.89 -42.45 18.21
N ALA A 611 -1.87 -43.35 18.02
CA ALA A 611 -2.04 -44.50 18.92
C ALA A 611 -0.90 -45.54 18.81
N LYS A 612 -0.08 -45.53 17.74
CA LYS A 612 1.19 -46.27 17.71
C LYS A 612 2.24 -45.55 18.58
N LYS A 613 2.45 -44.25 18.38
CA LYS A 613 3.39 -43.43 19.18
C LYS A 613 3.05 -43.46 20.68
N GLU A 614 1.77 -43.37 21.04
CA GLU A 614 1.33 -43.49 22.43
C GLU A 614 1.66 -44.89 22.99
N LYS A 615 1.30 -45.97 22.28
CA LYS A 615 1.63 -47.34 22.69
C LYS A 615 3.14 -47.58 22.75
N GLU A 616 3.93 -46.99 21.87
CA GLU A 616 5.39 -47.03 21.89
C GLU A 616 5.96 -46.25 23.08
N SER A 617 5.39 -45.08 23.42
CA SER A 617 5.83 -44.26 24.57
C SER A 617 5.44 -44.86 25.94
N VAL A 618 4.29 -45.56 26.01
CA VAL A 618 3.87 -46.32 27.19
C VAL A 618 4.74 -47.57 27.31
N ARG A 619 4.88 -48.34 26.24
CA ARG A 619 5.77 -49.52 26.20
C ARG A 619 7.20 -49.16 26.55
N ALA A 620 7.75 -48.03 26.11
CA ALA A 620 9.11 -47.62 26.47
C ALA A 620 9.27 -47.44 27.99
N LYS A 621 8.30 -46.77 28.65
CA LYS A 621 8.33 -46.50 30.09
C LYS A 621 8.03 -47.75 30.94
N GLU A 622 7.22 -48.67 30.43
CA GLU A 622 7.00 -49.98 31.05
C GLU A 622 8.22 -50.90 30.85
N LEU A 623 8.80 -50.94 29.64
CA LEU A 623 9.97 -51.76 29.31
C LEU A 623 11.22 -51.34 30.07
N GLU A 624 11.47 -50.04 30.29
CA GLU A 624 12.65 -49.61 31.06
C GLU A 624 12.62 -50.09 32.52
N ARG A 625 11.40 -50.16 33.10
CA ARG A 625 11.18 -50.67 34.46
C ARG A 625 11.18 -52.20 34.50
N ILE A 626 10.54 -52.84 33.53
CA ILE A 626 10.40 -54.31 33.45
C ILE A 626 11.69 -54.99 32.96
N ALA A 627 12.56 -54.32 32.19
CA ALA A 627 13.81 -54.91 31.69
C ALA A 627 14.75 -55.36 32.81
N LYS A 628 14.88 -54.55 33.88
CA LYS A 628 15.74 -54.83 35.04
C LYS A 628 15.23 -55.99 35.90
N GLU A 629 13.93 -56.29 35.84
CA GLU A 629 13.33 -57.47 36.46
C GLU A 629 13.40 -58.69 35.51
N ARG A 630 13.27 -58.48 34.19
CA ARG A 630 13.34 -59.53 33.17
C ARG A 630 14.73 -60.13 32.96
N GLU A 631 15.82 -59.38 33.08
CA GLU A 631 17.17 -59.92 32.82
C GLU A 631 17.52 -61.09 33.75
N ASN A 632 17.05 -61.04 35.01
CA ASN A 632 17.21 -62.13 35.98
C ASN A 632 16.19 -63.28 35.77
N ILE A 633 14.99 -62.99 35.25
CA ILE A 633 13.97 -64.00 34.95
C ILE A 633 14.30 -64.77 33.67
N GLN A 634 14.82 -64.11 32.63
CA GLN A 634 15.11 -64.71 31.32
C GLN A 634 16.11 -65.87 31.39
N LYS A 635 17.07 -65.84 32.32
CA LYS A 635 18.01 -66.96 32.56
C LYS A 635 17.30 -68.23 33.07
N LEU A 636 16.21 -68.07 33.83
CA LEU A 636 15.43 -69.18 34.39
C LEU A 636 14.22 -69.58 33.52
N GLU A 637 13.76 -68.70 32.64
CA GLU A 637 12.74 -69.01 31.64
C GLU A 637 13.31 -69.71 30.40
N ALA A 638 14.55 -69.41 29.98
CA ALA A 638 15.20 -70.07 28.84
C ALA A 638 15.25 -71.60 28.99
N GLU A 639 15.65 -72.13 30.15
CA GLU A 639 15.69 -73.57 30.43
C GLU A 639 14.32 -74.25 30.43
N LYS A 640 13.25 -73.49 30.73
CA LYS A 640 11.87 -73.96 30.71
C LYS A 640 11.29 -73.89 29.29
N TYR A 641 11.62 -72.84 28.55
CA TYR A 641 11.13 -72.61 27.19
C TYR A 641 11.69 -73.64 26.21
N ALA A 642 12.99 -74.00 26.34
CA ALA A 642 13.61 -75.08 25.58
C ALA A 642 12.85 -76.42 25.69
N LYS A 643 12.34 -76.74 26.90
CA LYS A 643 11.54 -77.96 27.15
C LYS A 643 10.12 -77.86 26.58
N SER A 644 9.55 -76.65 26.48
CA SER A 644 8.20 -76.42 25.92
C SER A 644 8.13 -76.43 24.39
N LEU A 645 9.25 -76.16 23.69
CA LEU A 645 9.31 -76.26 22.23
C LEU A 645 9.38 -77.72 21.75
N LEU A 646 9.97 -78.61 22.56
CA LEU A 646 10.04 -80.04 22.30
C LEU A 646 8.64 -80.71 22.31
N THR A 647 7.68 -80.15 23.06
CA THR A 647 6.29 -80.65 23.13
C THR A 647 5.35 -80.05 22.07
N MET A 648 5.79 -79.07 21.25
CA MET A 648 4.96 -78.40 20.24
C MET A 648 5.33 -78.75 18.78
N GLY A 649 6.08 -79.83 18.57
CA GLY A 649 6.01 -80.69 17.38
C GLY A 649 6.19 -80.04 16.00
N THR A 650 6.98 -78.97 15.89
CA THR A 650 7.05 -78.11 14.67
C THR A 650 8.38 -78.18 13.90
N ILE A 651 9.29 -79.08 14.27
CA ILE A 651 10.47 -79.48 13.47
C ILE A 651 10.57 -81.02 13.51
N LYS A 652 11.04 -81.65 12.42
CA LYS A 652 11.27 -83.11 12.34
C LYS A 652 12.62 -83.50 12.95
N ALA A 653 12.74 -84.73 13.45
CA ALA A 653 13.86 -85.15 14.29
C ALA A 653 15.22 -85.27 13.57
N ASP A 654 15.24 -85.43 12.24
CA ASP A 654 16.42 -85.93 11.53
C ASP A 654 17.56 -84.91 11.35
N ASP A 655 17.28 -83.61 11.45
CA ASP A 655 18.31 -82.55 11.39
C ASP A 655 19.02 -82.31 12.75
N ILE A 656 18.52 -82.90 13.85
CA ILE A 656 19.05 -82.68 15.20
C ILE A 656 20.46 -83.31 15.38
N ALA A 657 20.81 -84.32 14.59
CA ALA A 657 22.09 -85.05 14.68
C ALA A 657 23.35 -84.25 14.26
N LYS A 658 23.25 -82.95 13.96
CA LYS A 658 24.36 -82.07 13.58
C LYS A 658 24.34 -80.70 14.28
N LEU A 659 23.61 -80.55 15.39
CA LEU A 659 23.13 -79.25 15.87
C LEU A 659 23.50 -78.87 17.33
N ASP A 660 24.46 -79.55 17.95
CA ASP A 660 24.92 -79.28 19.34
C ASP A 660 25.63 -77.91 19.56
N LYS A 661 25.77 -77.07 18.53
CA LYS A 661 26.39 -75.73 18.62
C LYS A 661 25.80 -74.72 17.61
N PHE A 662 24.63 -74.16 17.89
CA PHE A 662 24.24 -72.86 17.30
C PHE A 662 23.33 -72.03 18.22
N ASP A 663 23.63 -70.73 18.26
CA ASP A 663 22.95 -69.73 19.06
C ASP A 663 21.60 -69.25 18.47
N THR A 664 20.89 -68.44 19.26
CA THR A 664 19.56 -67.89 18.98
C THR A 664 19.43 -67.14 17.66
N GLU A 665 20.54 -66.66 17.08
CA GLU A 665 20.56 -65.95 15.81
C GLU A 665 20.06 -66.81 14.63
N ASN A 666 20.33 -68.11 14.60
CA ASN A 666 19.93 -68.97 13.47
C ASN A 666 18.42 -69.24 13.39
N LEU A 667 17.72 -69.09 14.52
CA LEU A 667 16.26 -69.17 14.56
C LEU A 667 15.64 -67.87 13.99
N ILE A 668 16.29 -66.73 14.24
CA ILE A 668 15.94 -65.43 13.66
C ILE A 668 16.24 -65.42 12.14
N THR A 669 17.36 -65.98 11.68
CA THR A 669 17.66 -66.02 10.22
C THR A 669 16.67 -66.88 9.45
N MET A 670 16.22 -68.03 9.96
CA MET A 670 15.12 -68.79 9.35
C MET A 670 13.82 -67.96 9.26
N GLN A 671 13.44 -67.28 10.35
CA GLN A 671 12.21 -66.47 10.36
C GLN A 671 12.31 -65.28 9.39
N VAL A 672 13.47 -64.64 9.28
CA VAL A 672 13.75 -63.58 8.30
C VAL A 672 13.71 -64.13 6.87
N GLN A 673 14.28 -65.31 6.60
CA GLN A 673 14.22 -65.94 5.27
C GLN A 673 12.78 -66.28 4.85
N GLN A 674 11.94 -66.70 5.80
CA GLN A 674 10.52 -66.98 5.53
C GLN A 674 9.75 -65.69 5.23
N LEU A 675 9.93 -64.64 6.03
CA LEU A 675 9.36 -63.30 5.78
C LEU A 675 9.89 -62.67 4.48
N GLU A 676 11.12 -62.97 4.06
CA GLU A 676 11.65 -62.56 2.76
C GLU A 676 10.97 -63.29 1.60
N LYS A 677 10.64 -64.58 1.72
CA LYS A 677 9.88 -65.31 0.69
C LYS A 677 8.50 -64.69 0.51
N GLU A 678 7.77 -64.43 1.60
CA GLU A 678 6.46 -63.78 1.57
C GLU A 678 6.52 -62.35 0.99
N LYS A 679 7.55 -61.57 1.33
CA LYS A 679 7.81 -60.25 0.71
C LYS A 679 8.13 -60.37 -0.79
N LYS A 680 8.89 -61.38 -1.21
CA LYS A 680 9.24 -61.62 -2.63
C LYS A 680 8.00 -62.05 -3.42
N GLU A 681 7.14 -62.91 -2.87
CA GLU A 681 5.86 -63.28 -3.48
C GLU A 681 4.89 -62.10 -3.59
N THR A 682 4.67 -61.36 -2.51
CA THR A 682 3.77 -60.20 -2.52
C THR A 682 4.25 -59.11 -3.48
N ALA A 683 5.57 -58.86 -3.55
CA ALA A 683 6.17 -57.98 -4.56
C ALA A 683 5.99 -58.49 -6.00
N GLN A 684 6.03 -59.81 -6.24
CA GLN A 684 5.72 -60.40 -7.55
C GLN A 684 4.23 -60.24 -7.91
N ARG A 685 3.31 -60.50 -6.97
CA ARG A 685 1.86 -60.28 -7.17
C ARG A 685 1.56 -58.81 -7.49
N LEU A 686 2.16 -57.87 -6.76
CA LEU A 686 2.07 -56.43 -7.05
C LEU A 686 2.65 -56.06 -8.42
N ARG A 687 3.78 -56.66 -8.83
CA ARG A 687 4.38 -56.45 -10.16
C ARG A 687 3.48 -56.94 -11.30
N VAL A 688 2.74 -58.03 -11.10
CA VAL A 688 1.73 -58.53 -12.07
C VAL A 688 0.51 -57.60 -12.12
N ILE A 689 0.03 -57.11 -10.97
CA ILE A 689 -1.08 -56.14 -10.90
C ILE A 689 -0.69 -54.82 -11.59
N LEU A 690 0.50 -54.28 -11.33
CA LEU A 690 1.01 -53.07 -11.98
C LEU A 690 1.09 -53.23 -13.51
N LYS A 691 1.60 -54.36 -14.01
CA LYS A 691 1.55 -54.66 -15.46
C LYS A 691 0.11 -54.70 -15.98
N ARG A 692 -0.82 -55.32 -15.26
CA ARG A 692 -2.23 -55.39 -15.66
C ARG A 692 -2.88 -54.00 -15.72
N VAL A 693 -2.59 -53.11 -14.76
CA VAL A 693 -3.04 -51.70 -14.77
C VAL A 693 -2.43 -50.94 -15.94
N ASP A 694 -1.12 -51.05 -16.18
CA ASP A 694 -0.44 -50.37 -17.30
C ASP A 694 -0.96 -50.87 -18.67
N HIS A 695 -1.28 -52.15 -18.81
CA HIS A 695 -1.98 -52.66 -19.99
C HIS A 695 -3.41 -52.12 -20.13
N LEU A 696 -4.13 -51.89 -19.02
CA LEU A 696 -5.51 -51.38 -19.00
C LEU A 696 -5.53 -49.88 -19.35
N GLU A 697 -4.65 -49.07 -18.77
CA GLU A 697 -4.46 -47.68 -19.21
C GLU A 697 -4.02 -47.59 -20.67
N ARG A 698 -3.18 -48.51 -21.14
CA ARG A 698 -2.75 -48.58 -22.54
C ARG A 698 -3.87 -49.03 -23.48
N ALA A 699 -4.90 -49.71 -22.98
CA ALA A 699 -6.14 -49.94 -23.72
C ALA A 699 -7.00 -48.68 -23.74
N TYR A 700 -7.25 -48.02 -22.60
CA TYR A 700 -7.99 -46.75 -22.59
C TYR A 700 -7.34 -45.68 -23.48
N ARG A 701 -6.01 -45.49 -23.41
CA ARG A 701 -5.27 -44.58 -24.30
C ARG A 701 -5.22 -45.02 -25.77
N LYS A 702 -5.71 -46.21 -26.13
CA LYS A 702 -5.94 -46.62 -27.53
C LYS A 702 -7.35 -46.25 -27.99
N GLU A 703 -8.37 -46.46 -27.15
CA GLU A 703 -9.76 -46.06 -27.43
C GLU A 703 -9.95 -44.53 -27.40
N GLU A 704 -9.21 -43.84 -26.54
CA GLU A 704 -9.26 -42.37 -26.39
C GLU A 704 -8.63 -41.63 -27.57
N ARG A 705 -7.57 -42.18 -28.19
CA ARG A 705 -6.86 -41.56 -29.33
C ARG A 705 -7.75 -41.21 -30.53
N PRO A 706 -8.59 -42.12 -31.08
CA PRO A 706 -9.48 -41.78 -32.18
C PRO A 706 -10.55 -40.76 -31.76
N LEU A 707 -11.03 -40.80 -30.50
CA LEU A 707 -12.01 -39.83 -30.00
C LEU A 707 -11.40 -38.42 -29.89
N LEU A 708 -10.17 -38.30 -29.38
CA LEU A 708 -9.41 -37.04 -29.36
C LEU A 708 -9.09 -36.52 -30.77
N ALA A 709 -8.81 -37.42 -31.73
CA ALA A 709 -8.64 -37.03 -33.13
C ALA A 709 -9.95 -36.47 -33.73
N GLN A 710 -11.09 -37.15 -33.50
CA GLN A 710 -12.40 -36.70 -33.96
C GLN A 710 -12.83 -35.36 -33.33
N ASP A 711 -12.60 -35.15 -32.03
CA ASP A 711 -12.91 -33.86 -31.39
C ASP A 711 -11.98 -32.74 -31.88
N TYR A 712 -10.69 -33.04 -32.15
CA TYR A 712 -9.76 -32.09 -32.77
C TYR A 712 -10.12 -31.76 -34.23
N GLU A 713 -10.68 -32.71 -34.98
CA GLU A 713 -11.23 -32.46 -36.32
C GLU A 713 -12.51 -31.61 -36.26
N GLN A 714 -13.42 -31.88 -35.31
CA GLN A 714 -14.58 -31.03 -35.05
C GLN A 714 -14.18 -29.62 -34.60
N GLN A 715 -13.15 -29.49 -33.76
CA GLN A 715 -12.59 -28.21 -33.36
C GLN A 715 -12.02 -27.47 -34.57
N GLN A 716 -11.18 -28.12 -35.40
CA GLN A 716 -10.68 -27.51 -36.64
C GLN A 716 -11.80 -27.08 -37.60
N ALA A 717 -12.91 -27.81 -37.68
CA ALA A 717 -14.07 -27.41 -38.47
C ALA A 717 -14.71 -26.13 -37.90
N ARG A 718 -14.99 -26.09 -36.58
CA ARG A 718 -15.54 -24.91 -35.88
C ARG A 718 -14.62 -23.69 -35.96
N ASP A 719 -13.32 -23.89 -35.83
CA ASP A 719 -12.30 -22.84 -35.89
C ASP A 719 -12.16 -22.29 -37.33
N ARG A 720 -12.27 -23.14 -38.36
CA ARG A 720 -12.34 -22.70 -39.77
C ARG A 720 -13.64 -21.96 -40.08
N GLU A 721 -14.79 -22.44 -39.59
CA GLU A 721 -16.08 -21.76 -39.75
C GLU A 721 -16.09 -20.37 -39.10
N THR A 722 -15.63 -20.27 -37.85
CA THR A 722 -15.56 -19.00 -37.12
C THR A 722 -14.53 -18.06 -37.73
N PHE A 723 -13.35 -18.54 -38.13
CA PHE A 723 -12.39 -17.75 -38.89
C PHE A 723 -12.99 -17.22 -40.20
N ASN A 724 -13.66 -18.07 -40.98
CA ASN A 724 -14.31 -17.66 -42.22
C ASN A 724 -15.42 -16.64 -41.99
N ALA A 725 -16.25 -16.81 -40.96
CA ALA A 725 -17.28 -15.84 -40.57
C ALA A 725 -16.67 -14.49 -40.15
N ILE A 726 -15.59 -14.50 -39.35
CA ILE A 726 -14.85 -13.29 -38.95
C ILE A 726 -14.22 -12.60 -40.16
N GLN A 727 -13.63 -13.34 -41.10
CA GLN A 727 -13.06 -12.77 -42.33
C GLN A 727 -14.14 -12.22 -43.28
N LEU A 728 -15.32 -12.85 -43.33
CA LEU A 728 -16.45 -12.38 -44.12
C LEU A 728 -17.01 -11.08 -43.51
N ALA A 729 -17.33 -11.06 -42.22
CA ALA A 729 -17.77 -9.87 -41.50
C ALA A 729 -16.73 -8.73 -41.57
N ARG A 730 -15.43 -9.03 -41.48
CA ARG A 730 -14.35 -8.04 -41.67
C ARG A 730 -14.31 -7.48 -43.09
N LYS A 731 -14.57 -8.29 -44.11
CA LYS A 731 -14.67 -7.83 -45.52
C LYS A 731 -15.93 -6.99 -45.75
N GLU A 732 -17.04 -7.30 -45.07
CA GLU A 732 -18.27 -6.51 -45.15
C GLU A 732 -18.15 -5.17 -44.43
N ALA A 733 -17.63 -5.15 -43.20
CA ALA A 733 -17.31 -3.92 -42.49
C ALA A 733 -16.32 -3.04 -43.27
N ALA A 734 -15.29 -3.64 -43.89
CA ALA A 734 -14.35 -2.91 -44.76
C ALA A 734 -15.01 -2.39 -46.05
N LYS A 735 -15.98 -3.11 -46.63
CA LYS A 735 -16.77 -2.61 -47.77
C LYS A 735 -17.67 -1.43 -47.37
N ILE A 736 -18.34 -1.51 -46.22
CA ILE A 736 -19.22 -0.45 -45.70
C ILE A 736 -18.39 0.79 -45.38
N SER A 737 -17.32 0.65 -44.58
CA SER A 737 -16.35 1.73 -44.32
C SER A 737 -15.84 2.34 -45.62
N HIS A 738 -15.43 1.54 -46.62
CA HIS A 738 -14.96 2.08 -47.90
C HIS A 738 -16.07 2.78 -48.72
N GLN A 739 -17.33 2.36 -48.59
CA GLN A 739 -18.47 3.07 -49.21
C GLN A 739 -18.74 4.41 -48.50
N GLU A 740 -18.66 4.45 -47.17
CA GLU A 740 -18.76 5.65 -46.33
C GLU A 740 -17.58 6.61 -46.57
N ASP A 741 -16.36 6.09 -46.71
CA ASP A 741 -15.15 6.82 -47.09
C ASP A 741 -15.26 7.40 -48.51
N LEU A 742 -15.83 6.65 -49.46
CA LEU A 742 -16.11 7.17 -50.80
C LEU A 742 -17.24 8.23 -50.80
N ALA A 743 -18.27 8.07 -49.96
CA ALA A 743 -19.35 9.03 -49.81
C ALA A 743 -18.86 10.34 -49.14
N THR A 744 -18.09 10.23 -48.06
CA THR A 744 -17.46 11.37 -47.40
C THR A 744 -16.39 12.02 -48.28
N LYS A 745 -15.59 11.26 -49.04
CA LYS A 745 -14.68 11.80 -50.07
C LYS A 745 -15.44 12.58 -51.15
N LYS A 746 -16.58 12.09 -51.65
CA LYS A 746 -17.47 12.81 -52.58
C LYS A 746 -18.15 14.05 -51.97
N ARG A 747 -18.32 14.08 -50.64
CA ARG A 747 -18.82 15.25 -49.90
C ARG A 747 -17.71 16.29 -49.73
N LEU A 748 -16.54 15.86 -49.25
CA LEU A 748 -15.38 16.70 -48.98
C LEU A 748 -14.73 17.25 -50.25
N SER A 749 -14.77 16.52 -51.38
CA SER A 749 -14.25 17.01 -52.66
C SER A 749 -14.92 18.30 -53.14
N ARG A 750 -16.14 18.60 -52.67
CA ARG A 750 -16.84 19.87 -52.93
C ARG A 750 -16.21 21.07 -52.23
N MET A 751 -15.42 20.83 -51.18
CA MET A 751 -14.73 21.84 -50.38
C MET A 751 -13.21 21.82 -50.58
N VAL A 752 -12.68 20.94 -51.45
CA VAL A 752 -11.22 20.80 -51.64
C VAL A 752 -10.60 22.04 -52.28
N SER A 753 -11.32 22.76 -53.15
CA SER A 753 -10.92 24.07 -53.70
C SER A 753 -10.69 25.10 -52.61
N ASP A 754 -11.66 25.22 -51.71
CA ASP A 754 -11.70 26.26 -50.69
C ASP A 754 -10.70 25.93 -49.58
N TYR A 755 -10.56 24.63 -49.28
CA TYR A 755 -9.51 24.11 -48.43
C TYR A 755 -8.12 24.34 -49.03
N SER A 756 -7.87 24.09 -50.33
CA SER A 756 -6.55 24.37 -50.92
C SER A 756 -6.23 25.86 -50.91
N ALA A 757 -7.16 26.73 -51.33
CA ALA A 757 -6.97 28.17 -51.26
C ALA A 757 -6.65 28.66 -49.82
N ARG A 758 -7.42 28.22 -48.81
CA ARG A 758 -7.18 28.59 -47.41
C ARG A 758 -5.91 27.95 -46.84
N ARG A 759 -5.60 26.72 -47.21
CA ARG A 759 -4.37 26.00 -46.85
C ARG A 759 -3.15 26.72 -47.40
N ASP A 760 -3.18 27.15 -48.65
CA ASP A 760 -2.03 27.75 -49.30
C ASP A 760 -1.80 29.18 -48.80
N VAL A 761 -2.85 29.92 -48.43
CA VAL A 761 -2.73 31.16 -47.62
C VAL A 761 -2.12 30.89 -46.23
N LEU A 762 -2.49 29.79 -45.56
CA LEU A 762 -1.91 29.41 -44.27
C LEU A 762 -0.46 28.90 -44.40
N ILE A 763 -0.10 28.22 -45.50
CA ILE A 763 1.26 27.78 -45.81
C ILE A 763 2.13 28.97 -46.20
N ALA A 764 1.61 29.97 -46.92
CA ALA A 764 2.30 31.23 -47.17
C ALA A 764 2.62 31.95 -45.86
N LYS A 765 1.62 32.18 -45.00
CA LYS A 765 1.82 32.82 -43.68
C LYS A 765 2.78 32.03 -42.78
N LYS A 766 2.65 30.71 -42.69
CA LYS A 766 3.59 29.87 -41.93
C LYS A 766 4.97 29.78 -42.59
N GLY A 767 5.06 29.95 -43.91
CA GLY A 767 6.30 30.06 -44.67
C GLY A 767 7.03 31.35 -44.38
N GLU A 768 6.33 32.48 -44.32
CA GLU A 768 6.87 33.77 -43.85
C GLU A 768 7.32 33.70 -42.39
N GLU A 769 6.51 33.13 -41.50
CA GLU A 769 6.92 32.90 -40.11
C GLU A 769 8.16 32.01 -40.01
N PHE A 770 8.23 30.94 -40.81
CA PHE A 770 9.35 30.02 -40.83
C PHE A 770 10.60 30.68 -41.41
N ALA A 771 10.46 31.51 -42.44
CA ALA A 771 11.55 32.35 -42.96
C ALA A 771 12.05 33.32 -41.88
N ARG A 772 11.16 34.12 -41.26
CA ARG A 772 11.53 35.01 -40.14
C ARG A 772 12.21 34.27 -38.99
N LYS A 773 11.74 33.07 -38.63
CA LYS A 773 12.35 32.20 -37.60
C LYS A 773 13.70 31.64 -38.04
N LYS A 774 13.85 31.26 -39.32
CA LYS A 774 15.11 30.79 -39.93
C LYS A 774 16.15 31.91 -39.99
N ASP A 775 15.75 33.13 -40.37
CA ASP A 775 16.63 34.29 -40.47
C ASP A 775 17.05 34.78 -39.08
N ALA A 776 16.13 34.80 -38.10
CA ALA A 776 16.46 35.04 -36.70
C ALA A 776 17.41 33.97 -36.12
N ALA A 777 17.25 32.71 -36.52
CA ALA A 777 18.20 31.65 -36.16
C ALA A 777 19.55 31.84 -36.87
N HIS A 778 19.58 32.28 -38.13
CA HIS A 778 20.82 32.54 -38.87
C HIS A 778 21.61 33.69 -38.26
N ARG A 779 20.94 34.80 -37.91
CA ARG A 779 21.54 35.92 -37.16
C ARG A 779 22.12 35.47 -35.83
N LYS A 780 21.37 34.71 -35.03
CA LYS A 780 21.89 34.11 -33.77
C LYS A 780 23.08 33.17 -34.00
N ILE A 781 23.08 32.39 -35.08
CA ILE A 781 24.22 31.53 -35.46
C ILE A 781 25.44 32.36 -35.88
N GLU A 782 25.25 33.51 -36.53
CA GLU A 782 26.32 34.41 -36.95
C GLU A 782 26.88 35.24 -35.78
N GLU A 783 26.02 35.66 -34.84
CA GLU A 783 26.38 36.23 -33.54
C GLU A 783 27.18 35.22 -32.71
N GLU A 784 26.73 33.97 -32.60
CA GLU A 784 27.48 32.90 -31.90
C GLU A 784 28.80 32.57 -32.60
N LYS A 785 28.84 32.54 -33.94
CA LYS A 785 30.11 32.43 -34.69
C LYS A 785 31.01 33.64 -34.46
N ALA A 786 30.47 34.85 -34.32
CA ALA A 786 31.25 36.05 -34.01
C ALA A 786 31.81 36.01 -32.57
N LYS A 787 31.01 35.61 -31.59
CA LYS A 787 31.45 35.37 -30.21
C LYS A 787 32.53 34.29 -30.15
N ARG A 788 32.34 33.14 -30.80
CA ARG A 788 33.37 32.08 -30.88
C ARG A 788 34.66 32.54 -31.56
N ARG A 789 34.59 33.37 -32.62
CA ARG A 789 35.78 33.95 -33.25
C ARG A 789 36.51 34.92 -32.31
N LYS A 790 35.79 35.76 -31.56
CA LYS A 790 36.39 36.63 -30.53
C LYS A 790 37.03 35.81 -29.40
N ALA A 791 36.30 34.84 -28.85
CA ALA A 791 36.81 33.95 -27.80
C ALA A 791 38.02 33.11 -28.26
N PHE A 792 38.04 32.64 -29.51
CA PHE A 792 39.21 31.94 -30.06
C PHE A 792 40.41 32.86 -30.30
N LEU A 793 40.19 34.11 -30.70
CA LEU A 793 41.26 35.11 -30.79
C LEU A 793 41.83 35.43 -29.40
N GLN A 794 40.98 35.66 -28.40
CA GLN A 794 41.38 35.90 -27.01
C GLN A 794 42.14 34.70 -26.44
N ALA A 795 41.59 33.49 -26.56
CA ALA A 795 42.27 32.26 -26.12
C ALA A 795 43.61 32.04 -26.83
N LYS A 796 43.76 32.44 -28.09
CA LYS A 796 45.04 32.37 -28.82
C LYS A 796 46.03 33.47 -28.40
N GLU A 797 45.57 34.63 -27.96
CA GLU A 797 46.41 35.66 -27.34
C GLU A 797 46.86 35.26 -25.92
N GLU A 798 46.01 34.57 -25.17
CA GLU A 798 46.32 33.97 -23.86
C GLU A 798 47.28 32.78 -24.00
N GLU A 799 47.04 31.86 -24.93
CA GLU A 799 47.93 30.74 -25.27
C GLU A 799 49.30 31.24 -25.76
N ARG A 800 49.35 32.35 -26.52
CA ARG A 800 50.62 33.00 -26.87
C ARG A 800 51.36 33.56 -25.66
N LYS A 801 50.68 34.25 -24.75
CA LYS A 801 51.31 34.78 -23.52
C LYS A 801 51.85 33.66 -22.65
N HIS A 802 51.07 32.59 -22.45
CA HIS A 802 51.53 31.41 -21.72
C HIS A 802 52.65 30.64 -22.44
N ALA A 803 52.70 30.66 -23.78
CA ALA A 803 53.85 30.13 -24.52
C ALA A 803 55.11 30.99 -24.30
N GLU A 804 54.99 32.32 -24.37
CA GLU A 804 56.09 33.27 -24.14
C GLU A 804 56.60 33.21 -22.67
N GLU A 805 55.71 32.99 -21.69
CA GLU A 805 56.05 32.71 -20.29
C GLU A 805 56.68 31.31 -20.09
N ALA A 806 56.12 30.27 -20.71
CA ALA A 806 56.65 28.91 -20.60
C ALA A 806 58.01 28.75 -21.30
N GLU A 807 58.27 29.50 -22.38
CA GLU A 807 59.57 29.52 -23.04
C GLU A 807 60.63 30.22 -22.19
N ARG A 808 60.28 31.30 -21.47
CA ARG A 808 61.15 31.87 -20.43
C ARG A 808 61.50 30.85 -19.35
N ILE A 809 60.49 30.21 -18.76
CA ILE A 809 60.67 29.21 -17.69
C ILE A 809 61.47 27.99 -18.19
N LYS A 810 61.38 27.64 -19.47
CA LYS A 810 62.24 26.60 -20.08
C LYS A 810 63.68 27.05 -20.28
N ARG A 811 63.93 28.26 -20.76
CA ARG A 811 65.31 28.78 -20.92
C ARG A 811 66.01 28.93 -19.56
N GLU A 812 65.28 29.39 -18.55
CA GLU A 812 65.75 29.45 -17.15
C GLU A 812 66.14 28.04 -16.65
N LYS A 813 65.36 27.00 -16.96
CA LYS A 813 65.66 25.59 -16.60
C LYS A 813 66.76 24.94 -17.43
N GLU A 814 66.81 25.17 -18.74
CA GLU A 814 67.91 24.68 -19.60
C GLU A 814 69.26 25.31 -19.19
N GLU A 815 69.28 26.47 -18.53
CA GLU A 815 70.49 27.04 -17.92
C GLU A 815 70.85 26.48 -16.53
N GLU A 816 69.91 25.87 -15.82
CA GLU A 816 70.18 25.12 -14.58
C GLU A 816 70.58 23.66 -14.89
N GLU A 817 69.84 22.98 -15.75
CA GLU A 817 70.09 21.58 -16.14
C GLU A 817 71.45 21.44 -16.85
N ARG A 818 71.84 22.35 -17.75
CA ARG A 818 73.19 22.33 -18.35
C ARG A 818 74.33 22.61 -17.38
N ARG A 819 74.08 23.19 -16.19
CA ARG A 819 75.10 23.31 -15.14
C ARG A 819 75.26 22.00 -14.39
N LEU A 820 74.14 21.37 -13.99
CA LEU A 820 74.16 20.05 -13.35
C LEU A 820 74.70 18.94 -14.27
N GLU A 821 74.35 18.93 -15.56
CA GLU A 821 74.89 17.95 -16.50
C GLU A 821 76.41 18.12 -16.73
N ALA A 822 76.92 19.36 -16.70
CA ALA A 822 78.36 19.62 -16.79
C ALA A 822 79.13 19.11 -15.56
N GLU A 823 78.60 19.31 -14.33
CA GLU A 823 79.18 18.71 -13.12
C GLU A 823 79.12 17.17 -13.16
N ARG A 824 77.96 16.61 -13.55
CA ARG A 824 77.77 15.15 -13.57
C ARG A 824 78.57 14.41 -14.64
N LEU A 825 78.81 15.02 -15.80
CA LEU A 825 79.71 14.46 -16.81
C LEU A 825 81.17 14.47 -16.33
N ALA A 826 81.61 15.52 -15.63
CA ALA A 826 82.95 15.58 -15.06
C ALA A 826 83.21 14.51 -13.98
N GLU A 827 82.19 14.15 -13.17
CA GLU A 827 82.30 13.00 -12.25
C GLU A 827 82.27 11.65 -12.99
N GLU A 828 81.41 11.48 -14.01
CA GLU A 828 81.33 10.22 -14.75
C GLU A 828 82.59 9.92 -15.56
N GLU A 829 83.22 10.89 -16.22
CA GLU A 829 84.49 10.65 -16.92
C GLU A 829 85.59 10.20 -15.95
N ARG A 830 85.65 10.79 -14.76
CA ARG A 830 86.62 10.40 -13.72
C ARG A 830 86.40 8.99 -13.20
N LEU A 831 85.15 8.55 -13.05
CA LEU A 831 84.82 7.18 -12.62
C LEU A 831 84.99 6.15 -13.74
N ARG A 832 84.69 6.51 -15.00
CA ARG A 832 84.88 5.64 -16.17
C ARG A 832 86.36 5.37 -16.44
N ALA A 833 87.23 6.38 -16.33
CA ALA A 833 88.67 6.20 -16.47
C ALA A 833 89.27 5.22 -15.45
N GLU A 834 88.79 5.23 -14.19
CA GLU A 834 89.24 4.28 -13.18
C GLU A 834 88.65 2.87 -13.38
N ALA A 835 87.46 2.77 -13.97
CA ALA A 835 86.81 1.50 -14.31
C ALA A 835 87.49 0.81 -15.50
N GLU A 836 87.82 1.53 -16.58
CA GLU A 836 88.50 0.97 -17.76
C GLU A 836 89.89 0.43 -17.42
N ALA A 837 90.65 1.14 -16.58
CA ALA A 837 91.96 0.69 -16.10
C ALA A 837 91.89 -0.66 -15.34
N LYS A 838 90.79 -0.91 -14.61
CA LYS A 838 90.56 -2.17 -13.88
C LYS A 838 89.99 -3.26 -14.79
N ALA A 839 89.11 -2.91 -15.74
CA ALA A 839 88.54 -3.84 -16.71
C ALA A 839 89.61 -4.42 -17.66
N ALA A 840 90.53 -3.59 -18.15
CA ALA A 840 91.60 -4.03 -19.06
C ALA A 840 92.51 -5.10 -18.44
N ALA A 841 92.79 -5.01 -17.14
CA ALA A 841 93.60 -5.98 -16.41
C ALA A 841 92.89 -7.34 -16.25
N GLU A 842 91.59 -7.35 -15.94
CA GLU A 842 90.83 -8.61 -15.89
C GLU A 842 90.59 -9.23 -17.27
N GLU A 843 90.42 -8.43 -18.32
CA GLU A 843 90.10 -8.95 -19.65
C GLU A 843 91.29 -9.68 -20.29
N GLN A 844 92.52 -9.19 -20.10
CA GLN A 844 93.73 -9.90 -20.54
C GLN A 844 93.85 -11.28 -19.86
N ALA A 845 93.63 -11.35 -18.54
CA ALA A 845 93.67 -12.61 -17.79
C ALA A 845 92.57 -13.62 -18.23
N LYS A 846 91.40 -13.13 -18.66
CA LYS A 846 90.29 -13.97 -19.13
C LYS A 846 90.53 -14.50 -20.56
N ARG A 847 91.04 -13.66 -21.47
CA ARG A 847 91.32 -14.06 -22.87
C ARG A 847 92.36 -15.18 -22.97
N GLU A 848 93.42 -15.14 -22.17
CA GLU A 848 94.44 -16.21 -22.11
C GLU A 848 93.94 -17.57 -21.60
N ALA A 849 92.85 -17.59 -20.81
CA ALA A 849 92.25 -18.80 -20.29
C ALA A 849 91.30 -19.45 -21.31
N GLU A 850 90.56 -18.64 -22.07
CA GLU A 850 89.58 -19.15 -23.05
C GLU A 850 90.22 -19.72 -24.32
N GLU A 851 91.32 -19.15 -24.84
CA GLU A 851 91.99 -19.71 -26.04
C GLU A 851 92.49 -21.14 -25.81
N LYS A 852 93.10 -21.41 -24.65
CA LYS A 852 93.62 -22.73 -24.27
C LYS A 852 92.49 -23.77 -24.12
N ALA A 853 91.29 -23.35 -23.71
CA ALA A 853 90.10 -24.19 -23.68
C ALA A 853 89.42 -24.38 -25.05
N ALA A 854 89.48 -23.37 -25.93
CA ALA A 854 88.88 -23.39 -27.26
C ALA A 854 89.60 -24.33 -28.23
N ALA A 855 90.94 -24.42 -28.14
CA ALA A 855 91.75 -25.30 -29.00
C ALA A 855 91.37 -26.79 -28.86
N VAL A 856 91.20 -27.27 -27.63
CA VAL A 856 90.90 -28.69 -27.34
C VAL A 856 89.47 -29.09 -27.76
N ARG A 857 88.52 -28.14 -27.80
CA ARG A 857 87.16 -28.39 -28.29
C ARG A 857 87.10 -28.47 -29.82
N LYS A 858 87.73 -27.51 -30.53
CA LYS A 858 87.76 -27.48 -32.00
C LYS A 858 88.31 -28.77 -32.64
N ALA A 859 89.27 -29.43 -32.01
CA ALA A 859 89.82 -30.71 -32.48
C ALA A 859 88.84 -31.90 -32.42
N ARG A 860 87.75 -31.82 -31.64
CA ARG A 860 86.82 -32.93 -31.39
C ARG A 860 85.47 -32.79 -32.09
N ASP A 861 85.12 -31.57 -32.52
CA ASP A 861 83.89 -31.31 -33.26
C ASP A 861 84.10 -31.41 -34.79
N ALA A 862 85.30 -31.16 -35.30
CA ALA A 862 85.64 -31.34 -36.74
C ALA A 862 85.42 -32.79 -37.24
N GLU A 863 85.66 -33.80 -36.38
CA GLU A 863 85.38 -35.21 -36.69
C GLU A 863 83.87 -35.52 -36.75
N ARG A 864 83.04 -34.74 -36.04
CA ARG A 864 81.57 -34.86 -36.05
C ARG A 864 80.93 -34.12 -37.21
N GLU A 865 81.54 -33.03 -37.68
CA GLU A 865 81.07 -32.29 -38.84
C GLU A 865 81.14 -33.15 -40.11
N ALA A 866 82.20 -33.96 -40.27
CA ALA A 866 82.31 -34.97 -41.33
C ALA A 866 81.15 -36.00 -41.34
N ALA A 867 80.52 -36.25 -40.19
CA ALA A 867 79.40 -37.19 -40.02
C ALA A 867 78.01 -36.55 -40.05
N MET A 868 77.90 -35.21 -40.12
CA MET A 868 76.61 -34.50 -40.28
C MET A 868 76.52 -33.63 -41.54
N GLU A 869 77.64 -33.32 -42.18
CA GLU A 869 77.67 -32.79 -43.55
C GLU A 869 77.21 -33.88 -44.55
N GLN A 870 77.58 -35.14 -44.30
CA GLN A 870 77.02 -36.27 -45.03
C GLN A 870 75.58 -36.58 -44.61
N ALA A 871 74.64 -36.26 -45.51
CA ALA A 871 73.88 -37.29 -46.25
C ALA A 871 72.65 -36.69 -46.96
N ARG A 872 72.06 -35.65 -46.35
CA ARG A 872 70.91 -34.85 -46.82
C ARG A 872 70.74 -33.69 -45.81
N LEU A 873 70.89 -33.96 -44.51
CA LEU A 873 69.75 -34.60 -43.85
C LEU A 873 68.66 -33.60 -43.45
N GLN A 874 69.03 -32.31 -43.43
CA GLN A 874 68.20 -31.13 -43.31
C GLN A 874 68.93 -29.99 -44.08
N GLN A 875 68.86 -29.89 -45.42
CA GLN A 875 67.66 -29.66 -46.24
C GLN A 875 66.65 -28.61 -45.70
N LYS A 876 66.71 -28.27 -44.41
CA LYS A 876 66.15 -27.03 -43.85
C LYS A 876 67.13 -25.85 -43.94
N ARG A 877 68.45 -26.13 -44.07
CA ARG A 877 69.47 -25.09 -44.33
C ARG A 877 69.33 -24.40 -45.70
N GLU A 878 68.48 -24.90 -46.60
CA GLU A 878 68.38 -24.40 -47.98
C GLU A 878 67.11 -23.57 -48.24
N GLU A 879 65.93 -23.93 -47.71
CA GLU A 879 64.70 -23.15 -47.94
C GLU A 879 64.64 -21.84 -47.13
N GLU A 880 65.07 -21.82 -45.87
CA GLU A 880 65.08 -20.57 -45.08
C GLU A 880 66.16 -19.58 -45.58
N ALA A 881 67.11 -20.04 -46.40
CA ALA A 881 68.04 -19.17 -47.11
C ALA A 881 67.36 -18.31 -48.20
N GLU A 882 66.15 -18.66 -48.66
CA GLU A 882 65.41 -17.90 -49.68
C GLU A 882 64.72 -16.65 -49.14
N ALA A 883 64.75 -16.41 -47.82
CA ALA A 883 64.53 -15.07 -47.25
C ALA A 883 65.47 -14.01 -47.88
N ARG A 884 66.62 -14.43 -48.44
CA ARG A 884 67.54 -13.58 -49.23
C ARG A 884 67.22 -13.48 -50.73
N ARG A 885 66.14 -14.09 -51.25
CA ARG A 885 65.74 -13.96 -52.67
C ARG A 885 64.43 -13.20 -52.92
N ALA A 886 63.45 -13.25 -52.01
CA ALA A 886 62.23 -12.43 -52.15
C ALA A 886 62.55 -10.91 -52.21
N ALA A 887 63.57 -10.47 -51.45
CA ALA A 887 64.11 -9.10 -51.50
C ALA A 887 64.82 -8.74 -52.83
N ARG A 888 64.84 -9.63 -53.83
CA ARG A 888 65.29 -9.39 -55.21
C ARG A 888 64.19 -9.61 -56.26
N ALA A 889 62.94 -9.85 -55.84
CA ALA A 889 61.81 -10.13 -56.73
C ALA A 889 60.83 -8.95 -56.90
N ALA A 890 60.95 -7.89 -56.10
CA ALA A 890 60.22 -6.63 -56.31
C ALA A 890 60.68 -5.84 -57.55
N GLU A 891 61.75 -6.29 -58.23
CA GLU A 891 62.40 -5.60 -59.35
C GLU A 891 62.40 -6.46 -60.64
N ARG A 892 61.30 -7.17 -60.95
CA ARG A 892 61.06 -7.60 -62.34
C ARG A 892 59.59 -7.60 -62.77
N ASN A 893 59.34 -6.78 -63.78
CA ASN A 893 58.02 -6.46 -64.34
C ASN A 893 57.54 -7.52 -65.37
N ARG A 894 56.21 -7.65 -65.57
CA ARG A 894 55.45 -8.39 -66.62
C ARG A 894 55.34 -9.94 -66.55
N GLY A 895 54.12 -10.47 -66.81
CA GLY A 895 53.89 -11.76 -67.51
C GLY A 895 52.97 -12.83 -66.85
N PRO A 896 51.95 -13.40 -67.55
CA PRO A 896 51.15 -14.61 -67.17
C PRO A 896 51.47 -15.84 -68.10
N PRO A 897 50.73 -16.99 -68.18
CA PRO A 897 49.62 -17.62 -67.41
C PRO A 897 49.77 -19.17 -67.11
N SER A 898 48.69 -19.85 -66.60
CA SER A 898 48.13 -21.16 -67.11
C SER A 898 48.29 -22.59 -66.43
N ILE A 899 47.16 -23.17 -65.95
CA ILE A 899 46.61 -24.58 -66.15
C ILE A 899 46.97 -25.88 -65.29
N SER A 900 45.97 -26.35 -64.49
CA SER A 900 45.29 -27.71 -64.35
C SER A 900 45.79 -29.06 -63.72
N ARG A 901 44.87 -29.70 -62.93
CA ARG A 901 44.52 -31.18 -62.68
C ARG A 901 45.48 -32.12 -61.88
N ALA A 902 45.10 -33.27 -61.24
CA ALA A 902 43.83 -33.88 -60.69
C ALA A 902 44.06 -35.22 -59.85
N ASN A 903 43.12 -35.61 -58.94
CA ASN A 903 42.89 -36.95 -58.24
C ASN A 903 44.01 -37.54 -57.31
N GLY A 904 43.90 -38.65 -56.50
CA GLY A 904 42.88 -39.67 -56.06
C GLY A 904 43.48 -41.12 -56.00
N THR A 905 43.16 -42.17 -55.20
CA THR A 905 42.29 -42.61 -54.03
C THR A 905 42.96 -43.88 -53.34
N SER A 906 42.48 -44.83 -52.48
CA SER A 906 41.30 -45.22 -51.62
C SER A 906 41.61 -46.50 -50.73
N ASP A 907 40.80 -46.84 -49.69
CA ASP A 907 40.62 -48.18 -48.98
C ASP A 907 41.78 -48.84 -48.15
N ALA A 908 41.60 -49.90 -47.30
CA ALA A 908 40.54 -50.28 -46.31
C ALA A 908 40.90 -51.49 -45.36
N TRP A 909 40.49 -51.43 -44.06
CA TRP A 909 40.17 -52.56 -43.11
C TRP A 909 41.32 -53.48 -42.57
N ARG A 910 41.24 -54.36 -41.52
CA ARG A 910 40.36 -54.58 -40.31
C ARG A 910 40.93 -55.74 -39.40
N ARG A 911 40.61 -55.77 -38.07
CA ARG A 911 40.68 -56.92 -37.06
C ARG A 911 42.02 -57.07 -36.27
N THR A 912 42.14 -57.24 -34.92
CA THR A 912 41.21 -57.34 -33.74
C THR A 912 41.83 -56.86 -32.39
N THR A 913 40.97 -56.54 -31.40
CA THR A 913 41.14 -56.60 -29.91
C THR A 913 42.20 -55.72 -29.18
N PRO A 914 42.01 -55.37 -27.88
CA PRO A 914 40.76 -55.06 -27.16
C PRO A 914 40.83 -53.85 -26.16
N THR A 915 39.68 -53.52 -25.55
CA THR A 915 39.44 -52.70 -24.33
C THR A 915 39.65 -51.16 -24.33
N ASN A 916 38.57 -50.48 -23.91
CA ASN A 916 38.36 -49.12 -23.36
C ASN A 916 39.27 -47.92 -23.71
N SER A 917 38.64 -46.98 -24.43
CA SER A 917 38.90 -45.52 -24.48
C SER A 917 37.58 -44.78 -24.10
N MET A 918 37.38 -43.46 -24.06
CA MET A 918 38.09 -42.25 -24.55
C MET A 918 37.93 -41.03 -23.57
N PRO A 919 38.73 -39.95 -23.74
CA PRO A 919 38.49 -38.58 -23.24
C PRO A 919 37.80 -37.74 -24.37
N PRO A 920 38.05 -36.43 -24.65
CA PRO A 920 38.55 -35.27 -23.88
C PRO A 920 37.69 -33.97 -24.07
N THR A 921 38.14 -32.83 -23.54
CA THR A 921 38.00 -31.48 -24.15
C THR A 921 39.27 -30.65 -23.89
N PRO A 922 39.68 -29.74 -24.80
CA PRO A 922 39.71 -28.31 -24.45
C PRO A 922 39.44 -27.32 -25.64
N THR A 923 39.62 -26.02 -25.38
CA THR A 923 39.16 -24.83 -26.14
C THR A 923 40.14 -24.29 -27.21
N ARG A 924 39.64 -23.63 -28.28
CA ARG A 924 40.06 -22.26 -28.77
C ARG A 924 39.26 -21.81 -30.04
N ALA A 925 39.20 -20.49 -30.31
CA ALA A 925 38.63 -19.83 -31.53
C ALA A 925 39.30 -20.32 -32.85
N ALA A 926 38.66 -20.47 -34.04
CA ALA A 926 37.73 -19.61 -34.82
C ALA A 926 38.42 -18.36 -35.45
N THR A 927 38.18 -17.89 -36.69
CA THR A 927 37.03 -17.92 -37.66
C THR A 927 37.53 -18.27 -39.11
N VAL A 928 36.93 -18.07 -40.32
CA VAL A 928 35.79 -17.30 -40.94
C VAL A 928 35.35 -18.03 -42.26
N GLY A 929 34.24 -17.65 -42.94
CA GLY A 929 34.10 -17.87 -44.41
C GLY A 929 32.70 -17.90 -45.11
N ALA A 930 32.44 -16.90 -45.97
CA ALA A 930 31.65 -16.89 -47.24
C ALA A 930 30.19 -17.46 -47.39
N VAL A 931 29.23 -16.51 -47.40
CA VAL A 931 28.06 -16.29 -48.32
C VAL A 931 28.01 -17.14 -49.61
N PRO A 932 26.86 -17.76 -49.98
CA PRO A 932 25.70 -17.08 -50.62
C PRO A 932 24.31 -17.51 -50.05
N THR A 933 23.11 -17.07 -50.50
CA THR A 933 22.61 -16.38 -51.73
C THR A 933 21.62 -15.21 -51.44
N ARG A 934 20.97 -14.68 -52.51
CA ARG A 934 19.79 -13.78 -52.56
C ARG A 934 18.47 -14.60 -52.45
N PRO A 935 17.24 -14.04 -52.26
CA PRO A 935 16.86 -12.61 -52.12
C PRO A 935 15.79 -12.34 -50.99
N GLU A 936 15.01 -11.26 -50.86
CA GLU A 936 14.88 -9.91 -51.49
C GLU A 936 14.93 -8.77 -50.41
N SER A 937 13.81 -8.03 -50.19
CA SER A 937 13.68 -6.73 -49.49
C SER A 937 12.18 -6.38 -49.32
N PRO A 938 11.76 -5.29 -48.61
CA PRO A 938 12.45 -4.44 -47.62
C PRO A 938 11.63 -4.18 -46.31
N SER A 939 12.23 -3.54 -45.30
CA SER A 939 11.48 -2.73 -44.31
C SER A 939 12.37 -1.73 -43.53
N PRO A 940 11.97 -0.44 -43.38
CA PRO A 940 12.65 0.54 -42.51
C PRO A 940 12.23 0.38 -41.03
N ALA A 941 13.11 0.45 -40.03
CA ALA A 941 13.86 1.63 -39.54
C ALA A 941 12.92 2.75 -39.02
N ALA A 942 12.70 2.86 -37.69
CA ALA A 942 13.51 3.59 -36.69
C ALA A 942 12.94 5.01 -36.40
N GLY A 943 13.10 5.65 -35.24
CA GLY A 943 13.79 5.29 -33.98
C GLY A 943 13.96 6.55 -33.08
N LYS A 944 14.86 6.50 -32.06
CA LYS A 944 15.15 7.55 -31.03
C LYS A 944 14.07 7.66 -29.94
N TYR A 945 14.31 7.70 -28.62
CA TYR A 945 15.51 7.78 -27.74
C TYR A 945 16.37 9.06 -27.75
N ARG A 946 16.25 9.89 -26.69
CA ARG A 946 17.35 10.45 -25.85
C ARG A 946 16.77 11.25 -24.63
N PRO A 947 17.55 11.68 -23.59
CA PRO A 947 17.81 10.79 -22.44
C PRO A 947 17.82 11.46 -21.02
N GLY A 948 18.08 10.67 -19.98
CA GLY A 948 18.62 11.11 -18.68
C GLY A 948 17.57 11.41 -17.59
N GLY A 949 17.84 11.15 -16.30
CA GLY A 949 19.00 10.45 -15.71
C GLY A 949 18.92 10.46 -14.17
N GLY A 950 19.27 9.35 -13.50
CA GLY A 950 19.16 9.23 -12.04
C GLY A 950 19.49 7.85 -11.49
N LEU A 951 20.61 7.76 -10.77
CA LEU A 951 21.18 6.61 -10.07
C LEU A 951 20.20 5.75 -9.24
N ALA A 952 20.24 4.41 -9.38
CA ALA A 952 20.56 3.46 -8.28
C ALA A 952 20.39 1.97 -8.66
N ALA A 953 21.19 1.11 -8.03
CA ALA A 953 21.04 -0.34 -7.76
C ALA A 953 20.30 -1.25 -8.79
N GLY A 954 21.04 -2.18 -9.41
CA GLY A 954 20.47 -3.28 -10.20
C GLY A 954 20.08 -4.51 -9.36
N GLY A 955 18.90 -5.09 -9.63
CA GLY A 955 18.43 -6.36 -9.04
C GLY A 955 18.46 -7.51 -10.04
N GLY A 956 19.19 -8.59 -9.73
CA GLY A 956 19.37 -9.74 -10.61
C GLY A 956 18.17 -10.70 -10.67
N TRP A 957 18.16 -11.59 -11.66
CA TRP A 957 17.06 -12.51 -11.99
C TRP A 957 16.53 -13.35 -10.80
N ARG A 958 17.40 -13.73 -9.85
CA ARG A 958 17.03 -14.46 -8.63
C ARG A 958 16.05 -13.72 -7.71
N ALA A 959 16.14 -12.39 -7.63
CA ALA A 959 15.18 -11.58 -6.84
C ALA A 959 13.75 -11.63 -7.42
N ARG A 960 13.59 -11.97 -8.72
CA ARG A 960 12.28 -12.23 -9.33
C ARG A 960 11.74 -13.63 -9.01
N GLU A 961 12.57 -14.61 -8.65
CA GLU A 961 12.10 -15.87 -8.08
C GLU A 961 11.75 -15.72 -6.60
N GLU A 962 12.57 -14.96 -5.85
CA GLU A 962 12.31 -14.36 -4.53
C GLU A 962 10.83 -13.93 -4.35
N ALA A 963 10.47 -12.93 -5.15
CA ALA A 963 9.14 -12.34 -5.18
C ALA A 963 8.02 -13.28 -5.66
N ARG A 964 8.34 -14.32 -6.45
CA ARG A 964 7.37 -15.32 -6.94
C ARG A 964 7.08 -16.39 -5.89
N LEU A 965 8.05 -16.75 -5.07
CA LEU A 965 7.87 -17.68 -3.94
C LEU A 965 7.13 -17.02 -2.78
N ALA A 966 7.36 -15.72 -2.52
CA ALA A 966 6.61 -14.94 -1.53
C ALA A 966 5.10 -14.84 -1.82
N ALA A 967 4.69 -14.98 -3.09
CA ALA A 967 3.27 -15.01 -3.50
C ALA A 967 2.63 -16.42 -3.44
N GLY A 968 3.37 -17.45 -2.99
CA GLY A 968 2.99 -18.87 -3.14
C GLY A 968 2.29 -19.53 -1.94
N THR A 969 2.05 -18.83 -0.82
CA THR A 969 1.62 -19.45 0.45
C THR A 969 0.30 -18.87 1.00
N GLY A 970 -0.78 -19.02 0.23
CA GLY A 970 -2.14 -18.62 0.65
C GLY A 970 -3.22 -19.61 0.20
N SER A 971 -3.35 -20.75 0.88
CA SER A 971 -4.36 -21.78 0.56
C SER A 971 -5.27 -22.13 1.73
N GLY A 972 -6.53 -21.69 1.62
CA GLY A 972 -7.74 -22.40 2.05
C GLY A 972 -7.80 -23.07 3.42
N THR A 973 -8.38 -22.37 4.40
CA THR A 973 -9.21 -23.03 5.43
C THR A 973 -10.66 -22.58 5.24
N ASN A 974 -11.50 -23.45 4.70
CA ASN A 974 -12.88 -23.13 4.35
C ASN A 974 -13.82 -23.80 5.37
N THR A 975 -14.54 -23.01 6.17
CA THR A 975 -15.59 -23.49 7.10
C THR A 975 -16.79 -22.54 7.07
N PRO A 976 -18.02 -23.02 7.29
CA PRO A 976 -19.22 -22.37 6.75
C PRO A 976 -19.71 -21.16 7.57
N ARG A 977 -20.24 -20.15 6.86
CA ARG A 977 -21.07 -19.09 7.44
C ARG A 977 -22.55 -19.54 7.45
N PRO A 978 -23.33 -19.19 8.48
CA PRO A 978 -24.75 -19.58 8.57
C PRO A 978 -25.65 -18.73 7.67
N ALA A 979 -26.83 -19.26 7.36
CA ALA A 979 -27.86 -18.57 6.59
C ALA A 979 -28.56 -17.47 7.41
N SER A 980 -29.03 -16.44 6.72
CA SER A 980 -29.86 -15.32 7.23
C SER A 980 -30.64 -14.71 6.06
N PRO A 981 -31.75 -13.98 6.31
CA PRO A 981 -32.98 -14.22 5.53
C PRO A 981 -33.05 -13.63 4.13
N ALA A 982 -34.01 -14.14 3.35
CA ALA A 982 -34.39 -13.56 2.06
C ALA A 982 -35.15 -12.22 2.25
N PRO A 983 -34.86 -11.19 1.45
CA PRO A 983 -35.74 -10.02 1.35
C PRO A 983 -37.04 -10.37 0.63
N ALA A 984 -38.11 -9.63 0.94
CA ALA A 984 -39.39 -9.74 0.25
C ALA A 984 -39.31 -9.20 -1.19
N LYS A 985 -40.32 -9.54 -2.01
CA LYS A 985 -40.49 -8.97 -3.35
C LYS A 985 -41.22 -7.64 -3.28
N GLU A 986 -40.81 -6.69 -4.11
CA GLU A 986 -41.76 -5.81 -4.80
C GLU A 986 -41.23 -5.47 -6.21
N ALA A 987 -41.98 -4.69 -6.98
CA ALA A 987 -42.11 -4.93 -8.42
C ALA A 987 -41.21 -4.10 -9.37
N THR A 988 -40.69 -4.80 -10.38
CA THR A 988 -40.36 -4.39 -11.76
C THR A 988 -40.30 -2.90 -12.14
N GLN A 989 -39.20 -2.54 -12.79
CA GLN A 989 -39.24 -1.92 -14.12
C GLN A 989 -38.31 -2.68 -15.08
N LYS A 990 -38.61 -2.65 -16.38
CA LYS A 990 -37.79 -3.18 -17.48
C LYS A 990 -37.07 -2.01 -18.20
N ASP A 991 -36.29 -2.38 -19.21
CA ASP A 991 -35.76 -1.58 -20.31
C ASP A 991 -34.32 -1.05 -20.12
N ASP A 992 -33.48 -1.04 -21.16
CA ASP A 992 -33.32 -2.07 -22.21
C ASP A 992 -31.88 -2.01 -22.75
N ASP A 993 -31.23 -3.15 -22.94
CA ASP A 993 -29.90 -3.28 -23.56
C ASP A 993 -29.55 -4.77 -23.72
N GLY A 994 -29.04 -5.26 -24.86
CA GLY A 994 -28.67 -4.52 -26.07
C GLY A 994 -27.84 -5.36 -27.05
N PHE A 995 -28.13 -6.66 -27.22
CA PHE A 995 -27.35 -7.52 -28.11
C PHE A 995 -28.18 -8.59 -28.84
N GLN A 996 -28.21 -8.53 -30.17
CA GLN A 996 -28.85 -9.52 -31.04
C GLN A 996 -27.87 -10.68 -31.34
N THR A 997 -28.35 -11.92 -31.30
CA THR A 997 -27.61 -13.10 -31.80
C THR A 997 -28.25 -13.61 -33.09
N VAL A 998 -27.51 -13.54 -34.20
CA VAL A 998 -27.97 -13.91 -35.54
C VAL A 998 -28.25 -15.41 -35.65
N SER A 999 -29.39 -15.78 -36.21
CA SER A 999 -29.74 -17.17 -36.54
C SER A 999 -29.08 -17.62 -37.86
N LYS A 1000 -28.53 -18.85 -37.87
CA LYS A 1000 -28.11 -19.53 -39.11
C LYS A 1000 -29.27 -20.37 -39.70
N PRO A 1001 -29.31 -20.59 -41.02
CA PRO A 1001 -30.45 -21.20 -41.71
C PRO A 1001 -30.47 -22.74 -41.62
N GLY A 1002 -31.67 -23.32 -41.60
CA GLY A 1002 -31.90 -24.74 -41.92
C GLY A 1002 -32.16 -24.90 -43.42
N CYS A 1003 -31.55 -25.91 -44.05
CA CYS A 1003 -31.75 -26.22 -45.47
C CYS A 1003 -32.64 -27.47 -45.65
N LEU A 1004 -33.31 -27.55 -46.79
CA LEU A 1004 -34.17 -28.67 -47.20
C LEU A 1004 -33.36 -29.95 -47.49
N ALA A 1005 -33.93 -31.11 -47.16
CA ALA A 1005 -33.96 -32.30 -48.05
C ALA A 1005 -34.92 -33.39 -47.55
N SER A 1006 -35.92 -33.68 -48.37
CA SER A 1006 -36.44 -34.99 -48.83
C SER A 1006 -36.39 -36.27 -47.97
N ALA A 1007 -37.43 -37.10 -48.20
CA ALA A 1007 -37.74 -38.43 -47.64
C ALA A 1007 -38.49 -38.39 -46.30
#